data_AF-A0A1G3NWN1-F1
#
_entry.id   AF-A0A1G3NWN1-F1
#
_cell.length_a   1.000
_cell.length_b   1.000
_cell.length_c   1.000
_cell.angle_alpha   90.00
_cell.angle_beta   90.00
_cell.angle_gamma   90.00
#
_symmetry.space_group_name_H-M   'P 1'
#
loop_
_entity.id
_entity.type
_entity.pdbx_description
1 polymer ?
#
loop_
_entity_poly.entity_id
_entity_poly.type
_entity_poly.pdbx_seq_one_letter_code
_entity_poly.pdbx_strand_id
1 'polypeptide(L)'
;MFSEIEKDLIFVEKPARYIGNEAGIPKKDFTNTNVRMVISYPDIYEIGMSNNGIKILYDIVNKIEYASCERVFSVWPDFEKYLRDKKYDLYSLETKTPLHQFDIVGISIQYELLFSNFLNIIDLGGIPLRRENRIESDPIIIIGGPAVSNPVPYFPFVDLIVIGEGEEVIAKIISKIDQLKKLNRSRSEKIKHLSEIPGVLSPEYSENKVTRQVYTNFENDKGVDISIIPSIDIVQNKLVVEIMRGCPNKCRFCQAGVLYKPYREKNTQTIMDSIEKGLRLTGVNEVTFASLSSGDYTYIVELCDYFNDLYSKKGISVSLPSLKVESFDIDILDKISLIRKSGLTFAIESGSNEGQLSINKMVDIEKIYSIIEYAIKKGWRLVKFYFMVGLPDDNDDVAHIISFVDNVLKKFKGLTINLNVSTFVPKPHTPYELVKQLDYPESKEKLMYIKNYYKKTRVNVKYHPPEMSYIEGFIARGDESVGYGIEAAFLQGARFDGWNDKFNFSLYLNEFEKKSIIYDTYLTGNYTKKPWNMVDSLLNEEYLINEREKSIQHTLTSLCKDECESDCSICNSEVLKKNSTNNYVLKTDSVEECKSIEKGRYRYIVEFTKKGLSKYISHKDLMRYFETLSRILGIDIMLSEGFNPHPRFQFSSAMSLGLESMCELLELYTTTFYPDEILLTKFNSITNNDIVINRIRRCESTKKSSLYDNLYSTVYRIECNNADVTDSINYINLYNTASEFKLIEKEITFDLKQFVFFEVDSNNSISLTINRINPGPKLINIVKSVLLNKEITIIKIKMIMQTHNELKDLFYLE
;
A
#
# COMPACT_ATOMS: atom_id res chain seq x y z
N MET A 1 -13.94 13.14 -21.36
CA MET A 1 -12.72 12.93 -20.55
C MET A 1 -12.49 11.46 -20.25
N PHE A 2 -12.96 10.86 -19.14
CA PHE A 2 -12.52 9.48 -18.79
C PHE A 2 -12.85 8.42 -19.85
N SER A 3 -13.98 8.52 -20.55
CA SER A 3 -14.32 7.61 -21.66
C SER A 3 -13.31 7.65 -22.82
N GLU A 4 -12.59 8.75 -23.01
CA GLU A 4 -11.52 8.88 -24.00
C GLU A 4 -10.22 8.31 -23.43
N ILE A 5 -9.90 8.64 -22.17
CA ILE A 5 -8.75 8.07 -21.44
C ILE A 5 -8.82 6.54 -21.42
N GLU A 6 -9.99 5.98 -21.14
CA GLU A 6 -10.21 4.54 -21.03
C GLU A 6 -9.75 3.80 -22.29
N LYS A 7 -10.03 4.34 -23.48
CA LYS A 7 -9.65 3.72 -24.77
C LYS A 7 -8.14 3.56 -24.90
N ASP A 8 -7.39 4.51 -24.35
CA ASP A 8 -5.93 4.55 -24.44
C ASP A 8 -5.23 3.88 -23.25
N LEU A 9 -5.95 3.51 -22.19
CA LEU A 9 -5.36 2.88 -21.01
C LEU A 9 -4.59 1.60 -21.35
N ILE A 10 -4.95 0.89 -22.42
CA ILE A 10 -4.21 -0.32 -22.82
C ILE A 10 -2.73 -0.06 -23.18
N PHE A 11 -2.38 1.19 -23.47
CA PHE A 11 -1.02 1.60 -23.82
C PHE A 11 -0.19 2.05 -22.62
N VAL A 12 -0.78 2.18 -21.43
CA VAL A 12 -0.06 2.56 -20.21
C VAL A 12 0.35 1.34 -19.39
N GLU A 13 1.43 1.48 -18.64
CA GLU A 13 1.90 0.44 -17.72
C GLU A 13 0.91 0.24 -16.57
N LYS A 14 0.44 -1.00 -16.41
CA LYS A 14 -0.50 -1.42 -15.35
C LYS A 14 -1.78 -0.55 -15.31
N PRO A 15 -2.63 -0.60 -16.35
CA PRO A 15 -3.81 0.26 -16.44
C PRO A 15 -4.82 0.12 -15.30
N ALA A 16 -4.89 -1.06 -14.66
CA ALA A 16 -5.78 -1.27 -13.52
C ALA A 16 -5.51 -0.36 -12.31
N ARG A 17 -4.37 0.35 -12.26
CA ARG A 17 -4.12 1.42 -11.27
C ARG A 17 -5.12 2.56 -11.36
N TYR A 18 -5.72 2.78 -12.54
CA TYR A 18 -6.40 4.03 -12.88
C TYR A 18 -7.91 3.85 -13.10
N ILE A 19 -8.45 2.65 -12.84
CA ILE A 19 -9.84 2.31 -13.19
C ILE A 19 -10.84 2.41 -12.04
N GLY A 20 -10.41 2.30 -10.77
CA GLY A 20 -11.27 2.51 -9.60
C GLY A 20 -12.57 1.68 -9.55
N ASN A 21 -12.56 0.45 -10.07
CA ASN A 21 -13.71 -0.45 -10.12
C ASN A 21 -13.55 -1.64 -9.15
N GLU A 22 -13.18 -1.33 -7.91
CA GLU A 22 -12.90 -2.34 -6.89
C GLU A 22 -14.16 -2.81 -6.15
N ALA A 23 -14.15 -4.05 -5.68
CA ALA A 23 -15.15 -4.52 -4.74
C ALA A 23 -14.94 -3.87 -3.35
N GLY A 24 -16.01 -3.73 -2.57
CA GLY A 24 -15.94 -3.12 -1.24
C GLY A 24 -16.04 -1.59 -1.22
N ILE A 25 -16.15 -0.95 -2.38
CA ILE A 25 -16.59 0.45 -2.48
C ILE A 25 -18.02 0.54 -1.88
N PRO A 26 -18.28 1.47 -0.93
CA PRO A 26 -19.58 1.57 -0.27
C PRO A 26 -20.66 1.98 -1.28
N LYS A 27 -21.86 1.41 -1.15
CA LYS A 27 -23.02 1.79 -1.96
C LYS A 27 -23.51 3.18 -1.55
N LYS A 28 -23.03 4.20 -2.24
CA LYS A 28 -23.33 5.61 -1.98
C LYS A 28 -23.39 6.38 -3.29
N ASP A 29 -24.25 7.40 -3.35
CA ASP A 29 -24.18 8.39 -4.42
C ASP A 29 -23.04 9.37 -4.13
N PHE A 30 -21.86 9.10 -4.69
CA PHE A 30 -20.68 9.95 -4.50
C PHE A 30 -20.82 11.33 -5.16
N THR A 31 -21.70 11.47 -6.15
CA THR A 31 -21.84 12.68 -6.97
C THR A 31 -22.79 13.71 -6.39
N ASN A 32 -23.77 13.27 -5.58
CA ASN A 32 -24.83 14.13 -5.04
C ASN A 32 -24.74 14.35 -3.52
N THR A 33 -23.54 14.31 -2.95
CA THR A 33 -23.28 14.66 -1.54
C THR A 33 -23.01 16.15 -1.38
N ASN A 34 -23.39 16.71 -0.22
CA ASN A 34 -23.14 18.12 0.07
C ASN A 34 -21.66 18.43 0.30
N VAL A 35 -20.89 17.48 0.83
CA VAL A 35 -19.43 17.63 1.01
C VAL A 35 -18.70 16.54 0.25
N ARG A 36 -17.87 16.93 -0.71
CA ARG A 36 -17.09 16.00 -1.54
C ARG A 36 -15.60 16.17 -1.23
N MET A 37 -14.98 15.11 -0.73
CA MET A 37 -13.55 15.03 -0.46
C MET A 37 -12.89 14.02 -1.40
N VAL A 38 -11.66 14.31 -1.82
CA VAL A 38 -10.75 13.30 -2.38
C VAL A 38 -9.54 13.15 -1.45
N ILE A 39 -9.11 11.93 -1.19
CA ILE A 39 -7.97 11.60 -0.32
C ILE A 39 -6.85 10.91 -1.10
N SER A 40 -5.61 11.27 -0.78
CA SER A 40 -4.43 10.68 -1.38
C SER A 40 -3.34 10.30 -0.37
N TYR A 41 -2.70 9.17 -0.65
CA TYR A 41 -1.30 8.95 -0.30
C TYR A 41 -0.50 9.21 -1.60
N PRO A 42 0.41 10.20 -1.64
CA PRO A 42 1.02 10.69 -2.89
C PRO A 42 2.12 9.76 -3.40
N ASP A 43 1.76 8.53 -3.72
CA ASP A 43 2.59 7.55 -4.41
C ASP A 43 1.68 6.67 -5.28
N ILE A 44 2.25 5.71 -6.01
CA ILE A 44 1.48 4.80 -6.87
C ILE A 44 0.45 4.01 -6.07
N TYR A 45 -0.61 3.59 -6.74
CA TYR A 45 -1.74 2.82 -6.18
C TYR A 45 -1.29 1.68 -5.25
N GLU A 46 -0.32 0.85 -5.65
CA GLU A 46 0.11 -0.32 -4.87
C GLU A 46 0.69 0.05 -3.49
N ILE A 47 1.33 1.21 -3.39
CA ILE A 47 1.88 1.75 -2.15
C ILE A 47 0.79 2.50 -1.40
N GLY A 48 0.07 3.39 -2.07
CA GLY A 48 -0.97 4.20 -1.44
C GLY A 48 -2.08 3.36 -0.80
N MET A 49 -2.57 2.35 -1.49
CA MET A 49 -3.56 1.40 -0.95
C MET A 49 -3.04 0.53 0.20
N SER A 50 -1.73 0.50 0.44
CA SER A 50 -1.15 -0.18 1.60
C SER A 50 -1.17 0.69 2.86
N ASN A 51 -1.44 1.99 2.74
CA ASN A 51 -1.46 2.91 3.88
C ASN A 51 -2.74 2.75 4.72
N ASN A 52 -2.59 2.49 6.01
CA ASN A 52 -3.72 2.29 6.93
C ASN A 52 -4.43 3.60 7.29
N GLY A 53 -3.70 4.72 7.39
CA GLY A 53 -4.24 6.02 7.74
C GLY A 53 -5.31 6.49 6.75
N ILE A 54 -5.04 6.43 5.44
CA ILE A 54 -6.03 6.85 4.43
C ILE A 54 -7.26 5.93 4.42
N LYS A 55 -7.12 4.64 4.77
CA LYS A 55 -8.26 3.71 4.88
C LYS A 55 -9.18 4.10 6.03
N ILE A 56 -8.60 4.45 7.17
CA ILE A 56 -9.34 4.94 8.34
C ILE A 56 -10.10 6.22 7.99
N LEU A 57 -9.43 7.21 7.38
CA LEU A 57 -10.06 8.48 7.01
C LEU A 57 -11.14 8.30 5.95
N TYR A 58 -10.91 7.43 4.95
CA TYR A 58 -11.91 7.08 3.93
C TYR A 58 -13.17 6.44 4.56
N ASP A 59 -13.00 5.52 5.51
CA ASP A 59 -14.10 4.88 6.23
C ASP A 59 -14.91 5.89 7.05
N ILE A 60 -14.24 6.75 7.81
CA ILE A 60 -14.89 7.77 8.65
C ILE A 60 -15.76 8.71 7.81
N VAL A 61 -15.24 9.25 6.71
CA VAL A 61 -15.99 10.20 5.88
C VAL A 61 -17.14 9.51 5.14
N ASN A 62 -16.94 8.30 4.61
CA ASN A 62 -17.99 7.64 3.84
C ASN A 62 -19.16 7.12 4.68
N LYS A 63 -19.00 7.00 6.01
CA LYS A 63 -20.10 6.76 6.96
C LYS A 63 -21.00 7.97 7.20
N ILE A 64 -20.55 9.18 6.89
CA ILE A 64 -21.33 10.42 7.08
C ILE A 64 -22.29 10.57 5.89
N GLU A 65 -23.60 10.50 6.11
CA GLU A 65 -24.62 10.46 5.04
C GLU A 65 -24.45 11.56 3.98
N TYR A 66 -24.25 12.81 4.41
CA TYR A 66 -24.15 13.99 3.53
C TYR A 66 -22.76 14.25 2.92
N ALA A 67 -21.78 13.38 3.14
CA ALA A 67 -20.41 13.55 2.67
C ALA A 67 -19.90 12.34 1.87
N SER A 68 -19.05 12.53 0.86
CA SER A 68 -18.36 11.45 0.16
C SER A 68 -16.85 11.65 0.20
N CYS A 69 -16.10 10.55 0.28
CA CYS A 69 -14.65 10.54 0.15
C CYS A 69 -14.22 9.58 -0.96
N GLU A 70 -13.50 10.11 -1.94
CA GLU A 70 -12.97 9.36 -3.08
C GLU A 70 -11.43 9.25 -2.98
N ARG A 71 -10.81 8.33 -3.70
CA ARG A 71 -9.35 8.10 -3.68
C ARG A 71 -8.68 8.65 -4.92
N VAL A 72 -7.45 9.12 -4.75
CA VAL A 72 -6.52 9.42 -5.85
C VAL A 72 -5.10 9.07 -5.45
N PHE A 73 -4.27 8.70 -6.42
CA PHE A 73 -2.87 8.30 -6.21
C PHE A 73 -1.98 8.97 -7.25
N SER A 74 -0.66 8.97 -7.02
CA SER A 74 0.28 9.44 -8.03
C SER A 74 0.25 8.51 -9.24
N VAL A 75 0.27 9.10 -10.42
CA VAL A 75 0.31 8.37 -11.69
C VAL A 75 1.75 8.11 -12.11
N TRP A 76 2.01 6.96 -12.73
CA TRP A 76 3.34 6.63 -13.22
C TRP A 76 3.75 7.56 -14.38
N PRO A 77 5.06 7.79 -14.65
CA PRO A 77 5.50 8.82 -15.61
C PRO A 77 4.95 8.69 -17.03
N ASP A 78 4.63 7.49 -17.50
CA ASP A 78 4.02 7.26 -18.81
C ASP A 78 2.58 7.77 -18.87
N PHE A 79 1.79 7.53 -17.81
CA PHE A 79 0.44 8.05 -17.70
C PHE A 79 0.40 9.54 -17.37
N GLU A 80 1.34 10.04 -16.55
CA GLU A 80 1.54 11.49 -16.37
C GLU A 80 1.77 12.17 -17.72
N LYS A 81 2.69 11.63 -18.52
CA LYS A 81 2.97 12.15 -19.86
C LYS A 81 1.73 12.15 -20.75
N TYR A 82 0.98 11.04 -20.76
CA TYR A 82 -0.27 10.94 -21.51
C TYR A 82 -1.28 12.03 -21.11
N LEU A 83 -1.53 12.21 -19.80
CA LEU A 83 -2.45 13.22 -19.28
C LEU A 83 -2.01 14.64 -19.69
N ARG A 84 -0.71 14.96 -19.53
CA ARG A 84 -0.17 16.28 -19.90
C ARG A 84 -0.24 16.54 -21.41
N ASP A 85 0.14 15.57 -22.24
CA ASP A 85 0.10 15.70 -23.71
C ASP A 85 -1.33 15.91 -24.22
N LYS A 86 -2.31 15.23 -23.61
CA LYS A 86 -3.73 15.32 -23.96
C LYS A 86 -4.47 16.45 -23.23
N LYS A 87 -3.82 17.12 -22.27
CA LYS A 87 -4.40 18.14 -21.39
C LYS A 87 -5.63 17.63 -20.63
N TYR A 88 -5.52 16.42 -20.08
CA TYR A 88 -6.51 15.88 -19.16
C TYR A 88 -6.06 16.06 -17.72
N ASP A 89 -7.01 16.41 -16.87
CA ASP A 89 -6.77 16.52 -15.44
C ASP A 89 -6.76 15.13 -14.78
N LEU A 90 -5.98 15.01 -13.71
CA LEU A 90 -6.02 13.88 -12.80
C LEU A 90 -7.39 13.82 -12.12
N TYR A 91 -7.90 12.61 -11.98
CA TYR A 91 -9.26 12.32 -11.56
C TYR A 91 -9.31 11.31 -10.40
N SER A 92 -10.43 11.32 -9.66
CA SER A 92 -10.70 10.36 -8.57
C SER A 92 -11.03 8.96 -9.09
N LEU A 93 -10.73 7.93 -8.29
CA LEU A 93 -10.97 6.54 -8.68
C LEU A 93 -12.45 6.19 -8.74
N GLU A 94 -13.29 6.62 -7.80
CA GLU A 94 -14.67 6.16 -7.70
C GLU A 94 -15.54 6.75 -8.84
N THR A 95 -15.54 8.08 -8.99
CA THR A 95 -16.42 8.76 -9.97
C THR A 95 -15.72 9.28 -11.21
N LYS A 96 -14.38 9.23 -11.27
CA LYS A 96 -13.58 9.84 -12.35
C LYS A 96 -13.74 11.36 -12.42
N THR A 97 -14.05 12.00 -11.30
CA THR A 97 -14.18 13.45 -11.18
C THR A 97 -12.79 14.10 -11.15
N PRO A 98 -12.51 15.13 -11.96
CA PRO A 98 -11.29 15.94 -11.87
C PRO A 98 -11.08 16.55 -10.48
N LEU A 99 -9.84 16.63 -10.01
CA LEU A 99 -9.59 16.97 -8.60
C LEU A 99 -10.00 18.40 -8.23
N HIS A 100 -9.89 19.35 -9.16
CA HIS A 100 -10.31 20.73 -8.98
C HIS A 100 -11.84 20.90 -8.74
N GLN A 101 -12.64 19.84 -8.88
CA GLN A 101 -14.11 19.88 -8.68
C GLN A 101 -14.55 19.39 -7.28
N PHE A 102 -13.62 19.02 -6.41
CA PHE A 102 -13.93 18.61 -5.03
C PHE A 102 -13.97 19.83 -4.10
N ASP A 103 -14.63 19.69 -2.94
CA ASP A 103 -14.56 20.71 -1.88
C ASP A 103 -13.21 20.66 -1.16
N ILE A 104 -12.65 19.46 -1.01
CA ILE A 104 -11.43 19.19 -0.24
C ILE A 104 -10.55 18.20 -1.00
N VAL A 105 -9.26 18.52 -1.12
CA VAL A 105 -8.21 17.56 -1.48
C VAL A 105 -7.34 17.30 -0.25
N GLY A 106 -7.47 16.11 0.33
CA GLY A 106 -6.72 15.66 1.51
C GLY A 106 -5.52 14.81 1.11
N ILE A 107 -4.31 15.14 1.60
CA ILE A 107 -3.09 14.39 1.23
C ILE A 107 -2.30 14.02 2.49
N SER A 108 -2.00 12.72 2.65
CA SER A 108 -1.22 12.21 3.78
C SER A 108 0.26 12.05 3.41
N ILE A 109 1.11 12.95 3.91
CA ILE A 109 2.56 12.94 3.71
C ILE A 109 3.23 12.15 4.85
N GLN A 110 3.61 10.90 4.56
CA GLN A 110 4.21 10.01 5.56
C GLN A 110 5.72 10.16 5.72
N TYR A 111 6.44 10.64 4.70
CA TYR A 111 7.87 10.92 4.75
C TYR A 111 8.20 12.00 3.71
N GLU A 112 9.36 12.64 3.86
CA GLU A 112 9.67 13.90 3.16
C GLU A 112 9.80 13.77 1.63
N LEU A 113 10.29 12.64 1.13
CA LEU A 113 10.49 12.42 -0.32
C LEU A 113 9.18 12.24 -1.11
N LEU A 114 8.03 12.32 -0.44
CA LEU A 114 6.72 12.40 -1.07
C LEU A 114 6.35 13.81 -1.56
N PHE A 115 7.17 14.83 -1.25
CA PHE A 115 6.85 16.23 -1.55
C PHE A 115 6.65 16.47 -3.05
N SER A 116 7.56 16.02 -3.94
CA SER A 116 7.39 16.22 -5.38
C SER A 116 6.14 15.53 -5.94
N ASN A 117 5.79 14.36 -5.41
CA ASN A 117 4.56 13.66 -5.80
C ASN A 117 3.31 14.39 -5.31
N PHE A 118 3.35 15.00 -4.12
CA PHE A 118 2.31 15.89 -3.63
C PHE A 118 2.09 17.06 -4.60
N LEU A 119 3.16 17.75 -5.00
CA LEU A 119 3.07 18.83 -5.99
C LEU A 119 2.52 18.32 -7.33
N ASN A 120 2.92 17.13 -7.76
CA ASN A 120 2.43 16.53 -9.01
C ASN A 120 0.92 16.27 -8.99
N ILE A 121 0.38 15.79 -7.87
CA ILE A 121 -1.07 15.53 -7.74
C ILE A 121 -1.86 16.83 -7.81
N ILE A 122 -1.38 17.90 -7.17
CA ILE A 122 -2.02 19.22 -7.21
C ILE A 122 -1.99 19.79 -8.64
N ASP A 123 -0.81 19.79 -9.26
CA ASP A 123 -0.60 20.33 -10.61
C ASP A 123 -1.40 19.55 -11.67
N LEU A 124 -1.31 18.22 -11.69
CA LEU A 124 -2.10 17.39 -12.61
C LEU A 124 -3.60 17.45 -12.31
N GLY A 125 -3.99 17.74 -11.07
CA GLY A 125 -5.39 17.87 -10.66
C GLY A 125 -6.09 19.13 -11.17
N GLY A 126 -5.37 20.00 -11.91
CA GLY A 126 -5.88 21.27 -12.39
C GLY A 126 -5.97 22.34 -11.30
N ILE A 127 -5.21 22.20 -10.21
CA ILE A 127 -5.26 23.08 -9.04
C ILE A 127 -4.00 23.95 -9.00
N PRO A 128 -4.10 25.27 -8.80
CA PRO A 128 -2.91 26.12 -8.62
C PRO A 128 -2.00 25.62 -7.50
N LEU A 129 -0.72 25.41 -7.82
CA LEU A 129 0.31 24.94 -6.87
C LEU A 129 0.39 25.84 -5.63
N ARG A 130 0.51 27.15 -5.85
CA ARG A 130 0.64 28.13 -4.78
C ARG A 130 -0.72 28.52 -4.22
N ARG A 131 -0.83 28.51 -2.88
CA ARG A 131 -2.03 28.88 -2.13
C ARG A 131 -2.59 30.23 -2.56
N GLU A 132 -1.72 31.21 -2.72
CA GLU A 132 -2.07 32.60 -3.09
C GLU A 132 -2.73 32.74 -4.48
N ASN A 133 -2.53 31.75 -5.36
CA ASN A 133 -3.09 31.75 -6.71
C ASN A 133 -4.46 31.07 -6.80
N ARG A 134 -5.00 30.55 -5.68
CA ARG A 134 -6.28 29.83 -5.66
C ARG A 134 -7.47 30.78 -5.58
N ILE A 135 -8.51 30.46 -6.34
CA ILE A 135 -9.76 31.22 -6.41
C ILE A 135 -10.88 30.55 -5.60
N GLU A 136 -12.04 31.20 -5.52
CA GLU A 136 -13.19 30.75 -4.72
C GLU A 136 -13.68 29.33 -5.08
N SER A 137 -13.56 28.93 -6.35
CA SER A 137 -13.98 27.61 -6.83
C SER A 137 -12.95 26.50 -6.60
N ASP A 138 -11.71 26.84 -6.22
CA ASP A 138 -10.68 25.83 -6.02
C ASP A 138 -10.87 25.08 -4.69
N PRO A 139 -10.54 23.78 -4.64
CA PRO A 139 -10.64 22.99 -3.42
C PRO A 139 -9.79 23.57 -2.28
N ILE A 140 -10.19 23.26 -1.05
CA ILE A 140 -9.34 23.48 0.13
C ILE A 140 -8.33 22.32 0.20
N ILE A 141 -7.04 22.66 0.19
CA ILE A 141 -5.96 21.68 0.26
C ILE A 141 -5.58 21.46 1.72
N ILE A 142 -5.78 20.22 2.18
CA ILE A 142 -5.48 19.79 3.55
C ILE A 142 -4.40 18.73 3.50
N ILE A 143 -3.29 18.95 4.20
CA ILE A 143 -2.26 17.91 4.36
C ILE A 143 -2.17 17.42 5.81
N GLY A 144 -1.66 16.22 6.01
CA GLY A 144 -1.37 15.66 7.32
C GLY A 144 -0.34 14.53 7.23
N GLY A 145 -0.09 13.86 8.35
CA GLY A 145 0.92 12.80 8.45
C GLY A 145 2.19 13.24 9.19
N PRO A 146 3.07 12.29 9.55
CA PRO A 146 4.22 12.58 10.41
C PRO A 146 5.26 13.53 9.77
N ALA A 147 5.40 13.54 8.44
CA ALA A 147 6.38 14.39 7.75
C ALA A 147 6.05 15.89 7.83
N VAL A 148 4.80 16.25 8.16
CA VAL A 148 4.38 17.65 8.31
C VAL A 148 4.61 18.18 9.73
N SER A 149 5.34 17.45 10.58
CA SER A 149 5.70 17.93 11.93
C SER A 149 6.54 19.21 11.89
N ASN A 150 7.30 19.41 10.80
CA ASN A 150 7.70 20.74 10.37
C ASN A 150 6.80 21.15 9.20
N PRO A 151 5.80 22.01 9.44
CA PRO A 151 4.82 22.34 8.42
C PRO A 151 5.32 23.43 7.46
N VAL A 152 6.36 24.18 7.82
CA VAL A 152 6.76 25.42 7.15
C VAL A 152 7.15 25.24 5.68
N PRO A 153 7.91 24.21 5.28
CA PRO A 153 8.22 23.99 3.86
C PRO A 153 6.97 23.81 2.98
N TYR A 154 5.85 23.39 3.55
CA TYR A 154 4.61 23.14 2.81
C TYR A 154 3.69 24.37 2.73
N PHE A 155 3.94 25.41 3.53
CA PHE A 155 3.09 26.61 3.63
C PHE A 155 2.71 27.26 2.30
N PRO A 156 3.62 27.38 1.32
CA PRO A 156 3.27 27.98 0.04
C PRO A 156 2.20 27.20 -0.73
N PHE A 157 1.98 25.92 -0.40
CA PHE A 157 1.20 24.98 -1.23
C PHE A 157 -0.09 24.48 -0.57
N VAL A 158 -0.41 24.86 0.66
CA VAL A 158 -1.53 24.26 1.41
C VAL A 158 -2.35 25.30 2.16
N ASP A 159 -3.64 25.04 2.30
CA ASP A 159 -4.56 25.92 3.03
C ASP A 159 -4.61 25.56 4.52
N LEU A 160 -4.59 24.26 4.83
CA LEU A 160 -4.67 23.71 6.18
C LEU A 160 -3.75 22.50 6.35
N ILE A 161 -3.28 22.31 7.58
CA ILE A 161 -2.43 21.19 7.98
C ILE A 161 -3.01 20.57 9.26
N VAL A 162 -3.27 19.28 9.25
CA VAL A 162 -3.69 18.52 10.42
C VAL A 162 -2.46 17.97 11.13
N ILE A 163 -2.24 18.41 12.36
CA ILE A 163 -1.13 17.98 13.21
C ILE A 163 -1.62 16.90 14.18
N GLY A 164 -1.02 15.71 14.12
CA GLY A 164 -1.32 14.59 15.00
C GLY A 164 -2.30 13.59 14.37
N GLU A 165 -3.12 12.96 15.22
CA GLU A 165 -4.06 11.89 14.85
C GLU A 165 -5.34 12.50 14.25
N GLY A 166 -5.74 12.01 13.07
CA GLY A 166 -6.73 12.67 12.22
C GLY A 166 -8.17 12.16 12.36
N GLU A 167 -8.37 11.07 13.10
CA GLU A 167 -9.64 10.32 13.16
C GLU A 167 -10.82 11.19 13.62
N GLU A 168 -10.65 11.96 14.70
CA GLU A 168 -11.69 12.87 15.17
C GLU A 168 -11.72 14.19 14.39
N VAL A 169 -10.54 14.67 13.97
CA VAL A 169 -10.37 15.97 13.31
C VAL A 169 -11.07 15.97 11.96
N ILE A 170 -10.96 14.88 11.19
CA ILE A 170 -11.58 14.80 9.86
C ILE A 170 -13.10 14.90 9.95
N ALA A 171 -13.73 14.24 10.94
CA ALA A 171 -15.18 14.32 11.14
C ALA A 171 -15.62 15.76 11.50
N LYS A 172 -14.84 16.45 12.33
CA LYS A 172 -15.07 17.87 12.67
C LYS A 172 -14.93 18.77 11.44
N ILE A 173 -13.91 18.57 10.61
CA ILE A 173 -13.70 19.31 9.35
C ILE A 173 -14.90 19.13 8.41
N ILE A 174 -15.32 17.89 8.15
CA ILE A 174 -16.43 17.58 7.23
C ILE A 174 -17.74 18.19 7.73
N SER A 175 -18.05 18.06 9.02
CA SER A 175 -19.24 18.66 9.63
C SER A 175 -19.22 20.19 9.54
N LYS A 176 -18.06 20.81 9.77
CA LYS A 176 -17.91 22.27 9.70
C LYS A 176 -18.05 22.78 8.26
N ILE A 177 -17.51 22.07 7.26
CA ILE A 177 -17.70 22.42 5.85
C ILE A 177 -19.17 22.32 5.44
N ASP A 178 -19.89 21.27 5.85
CA ASP A 178 -21.33 21.13 5.58
C ASP A 178 -22.11 22.35 6.08
N GLN A 179 -21.86 22.78 7.33
CA GLN A 179 -22.48 23.96 7.93
C GLN A 179 -22.16 25.24 7.15
N LEU A 180 -20.89 25.45 6.80
CA LEU A 180 -20.42 26.67 6.14
C LEU A 180 -20.90 26.76 4.68
N LYS A 181 -21.03 25.62 3.98
CA LYS A 181 -21.66 25.56 2.65
C LYS A 181 -23.13 25.95 2.71
N LYS A 182 -23.89 25.47 3.71
CA LYS A 182 -25.30 25.86 3.92
C LYS A 182 -25.47 27.35 4.21
N LEU A 183 -24.45 27.99 4.80
CA LEU A 183 -24.41 29.43 5.06
C LEU A 183 -23.83 30.24 3.89
N ASN A 184 -23.51 29.62 2.75
CA ASN A 184 -22.89 30.25 1.58
C ASN A 184 -21.63 31.07 1.92
N ARG A 185 -20.81 30.56 2.85
CA ARG A 185 -19.54 31.20 3.22
C ARG A 185 -18.52 31.07 2.10
N SER A 186 -17.70 32.11 1.95
CA SER A 186 -16.56 32.11 1.02
C SER A 186 -15.50 31.08 1.41
N ARG A 187 -14.60 30.74 0.48
CA ARG A 187 -13.46 29.86 0.67
C ARG A 187 -12.55 30.36 1.81
N SER A 188 -12.25 31.66 1.82
CA SER A 188 -11.45 32.30 2.87
C SER A 188 -12.12 32.17 4.26
N GLU A 189 -13.42 32.46 4.37
CA GLU A 189 -14.17 32.27 5.62
C GLU A 189 -14.18 30.80 6.07
N LYS A 190 -14.28 29.86 5.12
CA LYS A 190 -14.20 28.42 5.44
C LYS A 190 -12.84 28.05 6.02
N ILE A 191 -11.74 28.46 5.40
CA ILE A 191 -10.38 28.16 5.87
C ILE A 191 -10.17 28.77 7.26
N LYS A 192 -10.59 30.02 7.47
CA LYS A 192 -10.51 30.67 8.79
C LYS A 192 -11.26 29.87 9.86
N HIS A 193 -12.52 29.51 9.61
CA HIS A 193 -13.31 28.73 10.57
C HIS A 193 -12.80 27.30 10.79
N LEU A 194 -12.17 26.69 9.78
CA LEU A 194 -11.55 25.39 9.93
C LEU A 194 -10.26 25.46 10.75
N SER A 195 -9.50 26.56 10.66
CA SER A 195 -8.29 26.79 11.46
C SER A 195 -8.55 26.96 12.96
N GLU A 196 -9.81 27.21 13.34
CA GLU A 196 -10.26 27.24 14.74
C GLU A 196 -10.43 25.83 15.34
N ILE A 197 -10.43 24.78 14.51
CA ILE A 197 -10.54 23.39 14.98
C ILE A 197 -9.20 23.00 15.66
N PRO A 198 -9.22 22.45 16.88
CA PRO A 198 -8.00 21.97 17.54
C PRO A 198 -7.19 21.02 16.65
N GLY A 199 -5.89 21.29 16.52
CA GLY A 199 -4.98 20.52 15.67
C GLY A 199 -4.89 20.93 14.21
N VAL A 200 -5.71 21.89 13.77
CA VAL A 200 -5.70 22.38 12.40
C VAL A 200 -4.91 23.69 12.36
N LEU A 201 -3.80 23.67 11.62
CA LEU A 201 -2.96 24.83 11.37
C LEU A 201 -3.28 25.41 10.00
N SER A 202 -3.49 26.72 9.92
CA SER A 202 -3.54 27.48 8.67
C SER A 202 -2.32 28.40 8.58
N PRO A 203 -1.55 28.36 7.49
CA PRO A 203 -0.45 29.31 7.29
C PRO A 203 -0.93 30.78 7.24
N GLU A 204 -2.21 31.02 6.95
CA GLU A 204 -2.77 32.37 6.79
C GLU A 204 -3.45 32.89 8.06
N TYR A 205 -4.14 32.01 8.81
CA TYR A 205 -5.01 32.43 9.93
C TYR A 205 -4.55 31.98 11.31
N SER A 206 -3.60 31.04 11.42
CA SER A 206 -3.13 30.58 12.74
C SER A 206 -2.06 31.52 13.29
N GLU A 207 -2.40 32.26 14.35
CA GLU A 207 -1.47 33.15 15.07
C GLU A 207 -0.74 32.44 16.23
N ASN A 208 -1.40 31.46 16.84
CA ASN A 208 -0.93 30.75 18.03
C ASN A 208 -0.32 29.39 17.68
N LYS A 209 0.44 28.82 18.64
CA LYS A 209 0.90 27.43 18.52
C LYS A 209 -0.29 26.48 18.38
N VAL A 210 -0.18 25.52 17.48
CA VAL A 210 -1.18 24.47 17.26
C VAL A 210 -0.70 23.19 17.93
N THR A 211 -1.48 22.72 18.90
CA THR A 211 -1.22 21.48 19.62
C THR A 211 -1.68 20.27 18.82
N ARG A 212 -0.81 19.27 18.69
CA ARG A 212 -1.13 18.01 18.00
C ARG A 212 -2.31 17.31 18.63
N GLN A 213 -3.11 16.64 17.81
CA GLN A 213 -4.27 15.88 18.28
C GLN A 213 -3.90 14.43 18.60
N VAL A 214 -4.62 13.86 19.57
CA VAL A 214 -4.48 12.46 19.98
C VAL A 214 -5.88 11.84 19.99
N TYR A 215 -6.06 10.70 19.32
CA TYR A 215 -7.36 10.07 19.14
C TYR A 215 -7.84 9.41 20.43
N THR A 216 -8.81 10.00 21.12
CA THR A 216 -9.17 9.60 22.49
C THR A 216 -9.78 8.20 22.59
N ASN A 217 -10.40 7.70 21.52
CA ASN A 217 -11.11 6.42 21.51
C ASN A 217 -10.30 5.23 20.94
N PHE A 218 -8.98 5.36 20.79
CA PHE A 218 -8.12 4.34 20.18
C PHE A 218 -8.32 2.92 20.75
N GLU A 219 -8.48 2.80 22.07
CA GLU A 219 -8.51 1.52 22.78
C GLU A 219 -9.75 0.67 22.49
N ASN A 220 -10.85 1.33 22.13
CA ASN A 220 -12.13 0.69 21.80
C ASN A 220 -12.35 0.62 20.28
N ASP A 221 -11.40 1.12 19.48
CA ASP A 221 -11.50 1.14 18.04
C ASP A 221 -11.43 -0.27 17.46
N LYS A 222 -12.52 -0.70 16.81
CA LYS A 222 -12.70 -2.02 16.20
C LYS A 222 -12.30 -2.10 14.72
N GLY A 223 -11.53 -1.12 14.24
CA GLY A 223 -11.14 -0.97 12.84
C GLY A 223 -12.28 -0.51 11.92
N VAL A 224 -11.94 -0.36 10.64
CA VAL A 224 -12.84 0.16 9.60
C VAL A 224 -14.04 -0.75 9.33
N ASP A 225 -15.19 -0.19 8.94
CA ASP A 225 -16.36 -0.95 8.46
C ASP A 225 -16.36 -1.10 6.94
N ILE A 226 -15.78 -0.12 6.25
CA ILE A 226 -15.65 -0.08 4.80
C ILE A 226 -14.23 -0.48 4.45
N SER A 227 -14.08 -1.56 3.69
CA SER A 227 -12.77 -2.03 3.21
C SER A 227 -12.85 -2.31 1.72
N ILE A 228 -11.97 -1.65 0.97
CA ILE A 228 -11.85 -1.85 -0.47
C ILE A 228 -10.95 -3.05 -0.73
N ILE A 229 -11.39 -3.92 -1.62
CA ILE A 229 -10.65 -5.11 -2.08
C ILE A 229 -9.89 -4.70 -3.34
N PRO A 230 -8.56 -4.55 -3.27
CA PRO A 230 -7.78 -4.05 -4.40
C PRO A 230 -7.97 -4.91 -5.67
N SER A 231 -8.17 -4.26 -6.81
CA SER A 231 -8.25 -4.92 -8.12
C SER A 231 -6.89 -5.46 -8.61
N ILE A 232 -5.80 -4.92 -8.07
CA ILE A 232 -4.43 -5.38 -8.27
C ILE A 232 -3.74 -5.59 -6.94
N ASP A 233 -2.72 -6.44 -6.94
CA ASP A 233 -1.93 -6.69 -5.74
C ASP A 233 -1.19 -5.44 -5.26
N ILE A 234 -1.22 -5.25 -3.95
CA ILE A 234 -0.63 -4.09 -3.26
C ILE A 234 0.59 -4.54 -2.46
N VAL A 235 1.49 -3.61 -2.11
CA VAL A 235 2.77 -3.93 -1.44
C VAL A 235 2.57 -4.63 -0.10
N GLN A 236 1.56 -4.25 0.68
CA GLN A 236 1.18 -4.89 1.93
C GLN A 236 -0.26 -5.42 1.84
N ASN A 237 -0.45 -6.48 1.03
CA ASN A 237 -1.76 -7.12 0.85
C ASN A 237 -2.11 -8.05 2.02
N LYS A 238 -2.34 -7.45 3.19
CA LYS A 238 -2.58 -8.09 4.48
C LYS A 238 -3.47 -7.23 5.36
N LEU A 239 -4.06 -7.81 6.39
CA LEU A 239 -4.86 -7.08 7.36
C LEU A 239 -3.93 -6.47 8.40
N VAL A 240 -3.92 -5.15 8.51
CA VAL A 240 -3.16 -4.44 9.53
C VAL A 240 -4.09 -4.16 10.72
N VAL A 241 -3.77 -4.72 11.88
CA VAL A 241 -4.48 -4.48 13.13
C VAL A 241 -3.54 -3.80 14.10
N GLU A 242 -3.80 -2.52 14.38
CA GLU A 242 -3.01 -1.75 15.35
C GLU A 242 -3.34 -2.21 16.77
N ILE A 243 -2.38 -2.85 17.44
CA ILE A 243 -2.55 -3.40 18.79
C ILE A 243 -2.17 -2.40 19.89
N MET A 244 -1.27 -1.47 19.55
CA MET A 244 -0.78 -0.42 20.43
C MET A 244 -0.33 0.77 19.57
N ARG A 245 -0.78 1.97 19.92
CA ARG A 245 -0.32 3.23 19.32
C ARG A 245 0.65 3.92 20.27
N GLY A 246 1.68 4.54 19.72
CA GLY A 246 2.80 5.07 20.51
C GLY A 246 3.80 3.98 20.92
N CYS A 247 4.88 4.39 21.59
CA CYS A 247 5.94 3.51 22.04
C CYS A 247 6.30 3.82 23.50
N PRO A 248 6.42 2.82 24.39
CA PRO A 248 6.85 3.05 25.77
C PRO A 248 8.34 3.43 25.86
N ASN A 249 9.11 3.14 24.81
CA ASN A 249 10.53 3.48 24.71
C ASN A 249 10.73 4.98 24.42
N LYS A 250 11.89 5.51 24.82
CA LYS A 250 12.23 6.94 24.74
C LYS A 250 13.52 7.15 23.94
N CYS A 251 13.63 6.50 22.77
CA CYS A 251 14.80 6.65 21.90
C CYS A 251 14.92 8.09 21.40
N ARG A 252 16.09 8.72 21.59
CA ARG A 252 16.28 10.17 21.40
C ARG A 252 16.24 10.67 19.96
N PHE A 253 16.42 9.76 19.01
CA PHE A 253 16.34 10.04 17.57
C PHE A 253 14.93 9.85 16.98
N CYS A 254 14.02 9.18 17.70
CA CYS A 254 12.82 8.61 17.13
C CYS A 254 11.65 9.60 17.13
N GLN A 255 11.41 10.24 15.99
CA GLN A 255 10.27 11.15 15.79
C GLN A 255 8.91 10.46 16.04
N ALA A 256 8.73 9.22 15.56
CA ALA A 256 7.51 8.46 15.82
C ALA A 256 7.30 8.21 17.33
N GLY A 257 8.39 7.98 18.06
CA GLY A 257 8.38 7.84 19.53
C GLY A 257 7.96 9.13 20.26
N VAL A 258 7.92 10.27 19.58
CA VAL A 258 7.39 11.54 20.09
C VAL A 258 5.96 11.76 19.62
N LEU A 259 5.73 11.75 18.30
CA LEU A 259 4.47 12.18 17.69
C LEU A 259 3.27 11.30 18.03
N TYR A 260 3.49 10.02 18.36
CA TYR A 260 2.41 9.06 18.67
C TYR A 260 2.22 8.80 20.16
N LYS A 261 2.95 9.50 21.05
CA LYS A 261 2.72 9.37 22.49
C LYS A 261 1.39 10.02 22.91
N PRO A 262 0.79 9.62 24.05
CA PRO A 262 1.22 8.54 24.93
C PRO A 262 1.00 7.16 24.32
N TYR A 263 1.73 6.16 24.81
CA TYR A 263 1.51 4.79 24.38
C TYR A 263 0.18 4.27 24.95
N ARG A 264 -0.63 3.64 24.10
CA ARG A 264 -1.98 3.17 24.43
C ARG A 264 -2.19 1.81 23.79
N GLU A 265 -2.57 0.83 24.59
CA GLU A 265 -2.81 -0.54 24.14
C GLU A 265 -4.31 -0.82 23.97
N LYS A 266 -4.69 -1.55 22.91
CA LYS A 266 -6.05 -2.09 22.78
C LYS A 266 -6.22 -3.35 23.60
N ASN A 267 -7.42 -3.60 24.12
CA ASN A 267 -7.72 -4.84 24.83
C ASN A 267 -7.75 -6.04 23.88
N THR A 268 -7.45 -7.24 24.39
CA THR A 268 -7.37 -8.46 23.58
C THR A 268 -8.68 -8.76 22.84
N GLN A 269 -9.84 -8.54 23.48
CA GLN A 269 -11.14 -8.69 22.80
C GLN A 269 -11.33 -7.73 21.63
N THR A 270 -10.98 -6.44 21.78
CA THR A 270 -11.11 -5.44 20.71
C THR A 270 -10.25 -5.81 19.50
N ILE A 271 -9.04 -6.34 19.76
CA ILE A 271 -8.13 -6.80 18.71
C ILE A 271 -8.73 -8.01 17.98
N MET A 272 -9.20 -9.02 18.71
CA MET A 272 -9.81 -10.21 18.10
C MET A 272 -11.09 -9.89 17.32
N ASP A 273 -11.94 -8.99 17.82
CA ASP A 273 -13.10 -8.46 17.08
C ASP A 273 -12.67 -7.79 15.76
N SER A 274 -11.60 -6.98 15.80
CA SER A 274 -11.05 -6.29 14.63
C SER A 274 -10.50 -7.29 13.60
N ILE A 275 -9.87 -8.37 14.05
CA ILE A 275 -9.35 -9.45 13.20
C ILE A 275 -10.50 -10.19 12.53
N GLU A 276 -11.51 -10.62 13.30
CA GLU A 276 -12.67 -11.34 12.79
C GLU A 276 -13.39 -10.52 11.71
N LYS A 277 -13.67 -9.25 12.01
CA LYS A 277 -14.28 -8.29 11.09
C LYS A 277 -13.42 -8.05 9.85
N GLY A 278 -12.14 -7.73 10.04
CA GLY A 278 -11.22 -7.39 8.95
C GLY A 278 -10.99 -8.56 7.99
N LEU A 279 -10.82 -9.78 8.50
CA LEU A 279 -10.68 -10.99 7.67
C LEU A 279 -11.95 -11.25 6.86
N ARG A 280 -13.13 -11.06 7.47
CA ARG A 280 -14.42 -11.18 6.78
C ARG A 280 -14.56 -10.14 5.66
N LEU A 281 -14.10 -8.91 5.85
CA LEU A 281 -14.21 -7.86 4.85
C LEU A 281 -13.18 -7.96 3.71
N THR A 282 -11.98 -8.47 4.00
CA THR A 282 -10.83 -8.36 3.09
C THR A 282 -10.37 -9.67 2.47
N GLY A 283 -10.68 -10.83 3.06
CA GLY A 283 -10.28 -12.14 2.52
C GLY A 283 -8.78 -12.38 2.40
N VAL A 284 -7.96 -11.61 3.13
CA VAL A 284 -6.51 -11.80 3.19
C VAL A 284 -6.14 -13.02 4.03
N ASN A 285 -4.94 -13.55 3.81
CA ASN A 285 -4.40 -14.71 4.53
C ASN A 285 -3.24 -14.36 5.47
N GLU A 286 -3.02 -13.07 5.73
CA GLU A 286 -2.03 -12.60 6.68
C GLU A 286 -2.61 -11.45 7.50
N VAL A 287 -2.38 -11.50 8.81
CA VAL A 287 -2.68 -10.43 9.77
C VAL A 287 -1.39 -9.92 10.36
N THR A 288 -1.25 -8.60 10.44
CA THR A 288 -0.11 -7.93 11.04
C THR A 288 -0.55 -7.23 12.31
N PHE A 289 0.05 -7.57 13.45
CA PHE A 289 -0.15 -6.81 14.68
C PHE A 289 0.78 -5.61 14.68
N ALA A 290 0.25 -4.47 14.24
CA ALA A 290 1.02 -3.26 14.05
C ALA A 290 1.17 -2.47 15.35
N SER A 291 2.40 -2.03 15.61
CA SER A 291 2.78 -1.05 16.61
C SER A 291 4.17 -0.51 16.29
N LEU A 292 4.60 0.54 17.00
CA LEU A 292 5.99 0.99 16.99
C LEU A 292 6.92 0.03 17.76
N SER A 293 6.37 -0.78 18.67
CA SER A 293 7.10 -1.84 19.36
C SER A 293 6.14 -2.98 19.75
N SER A 294 5.83 -3.88 18.80
CA SER A 294 4.80 -4.90 19.01
C SER A 294 5.15 -5.91 20.11
N GLY A 295 6.44 -6.14 20.37
CA GLY A 295 6.88 -7.01 21.46
C GLY A 295 6.66 -6.41 22.85
N ASP A 296 6.50 -5.09 22.96
CA ASP A 296 6.21 -4.43 24.24
C ASP A 296 4.72 -4.48 24.62
N TYR A 297 3.84 -5.02 23.76
CA TYR A 297 2.42 -5.15 24.08
C TYR A 297 2.20 -6.18 25.19
N THR A 298 1.46 -5.79 26.23
CA THR A 298 1.35 -6.53 27.50
C THR A 298 0.97 -8.01 27.36
N TYR A 299 0.12 -8.37 26.39
CA TYR A 299 -0.37 -9.75 26.19
C TYR A 299 -0.02 -10.32 24.82
N ILE A 300 1.19 -10.02 24.32
CA ILE A 300 1.56 -10.38 22.94
C ILE A 300 1.58 -11.90 22.71
N VAL A 301 2.05 -12.68 23.69
CA VAL A 301 2.13 -14.14 23.60
C VAL A 301 0.72 -14.73 23.60
N GLU A 302 -0.13 -14.32 24.53
CA GLU A 302 -1.52 -14.78 24.64
C GLU A 302 -2.33 -14.40 23.40
N LEU A 303 -2.14 -13.18 22.88
CA LEU A 303 -2.81 -12.73 21.66
C LEU A 303 -2.40 -13.58 20.45
N CYS A 304 -1.11 -13.93 20.32
CA CYS A 304 -0.65 -14.84 19.29
C CYS A 304 -1.26 -16.25 19.46
N ASP A 305 -1.44 -16.73 20.69
CA ASP A 305 -2.10 -18.01 20.97
C ASP A 305 -3.57 -17.99 20.57
N TYR A 306 -4.33 -16.98 21.00
CA TYR A 306 -5.73 -16.81 20.61
C TYR A 306 -5.91 -16.76 19.09
N PHE A 307 -5.01 -16.06 18.40
CA PHE A 307 -5.00 -16.01 16.95
C PHE A 307 -4.72 -17.37 16.32
N ASN A 308 -3.65 -18.04 16.77
CA ASN A 308 -3.21 -19.30 16.19
C ASN A 308 -4.25 -20.42 16.41
N ASP A 309 -4.90 -20.47 17.56
CA ASP A 309 -5.96 -21.45 17.85
C ASP A 309 -7.12 -21.37 16.86
N LEU A 310 -7.50 -20.15 16.45
CA LEU A 310 -8.64 -19.91 15.57
C LEU A 310 -8.30 -19.97 14.07
N TYR A 311 -7.11 -19.51 13.70
CA TYR A 311 -6.81 -19.16 12.30
C TYR A 311 -5.67 -19.97 11.67
N SER A 312 -4.80 -20.60 12.46
CA SER A 312 -3.66 -21.35 11.89
C SER A 312 -4.10 -22.52 11.00
N LYS A 313 -5.12 -23.27 11.45
CA LYS A 313 -5.74 -24.36 10.68
C LYS A 313 -6.46 -23.89 9.42
N LYS A 314 -6.82 -22.60 9.35
CA LYS A 314 -7.41 -21.96 8.16
C LYS A 314 -6.34 -21.41 7.20
N GLY A 315 -5.06 -21.61 7.50
CA GLY A 315 -3.94 -21.16 6.67
C GLY A 315 -3.70 -19.65 6.71
N ILE A 316 -4.17 -18.96 7.76
CA ILE A 316 -3.98 -17.51 7.93
C ILE A 316 -2.85 -17.28 8.93
N SER A 317 -1.81 -16.55 8.52
CA SER A 317 -0.62 -16.29 9.33
C SER A 317 -0.67 -14.96 10.07
N VAL A 318 0.01 -14.87 11.22
CA VAL A 318 0.27 -13.61 11.91
C VAL A 318 1.72 -13.15 11.69
N SER A 319 1.93 -11.84 11.55
CA SER A 319 3.25 -11.22 11.50
C SER A 319 3.37 -10.04 12.47
N LEU A 320 4.56 -9.89 13.07
CA LEU A 320 4.91 -8.80 13.98
C LEU A 320 5.97 -7.93 13.31
N PRO A 321 5.61 -6.76 12.76
CA PRO A 321 6.58 -5.77 12.33
C PRO A 321 7.18 -5.11 13.58
N SER A 322 8.35 -4.49 13.45
CA SER A 322 8.90 -3.60 14.49
C SER A 322 9.16 -4.29 15.84
N LEU A 323 9.93 -5.38 15.82
CA LEU A 323 10.37 -6.05 17.04
C LEU A 323 11.69 -5.43 17.55
N LYS A 324 11.64 -4.86 18.74
CA LYS A 324 12.83 -4.47 19.50
C LYS A 324 13.48 -5.74 20.08
N VAL A 325 14.81 -5.81 20.09
CA VAL A 325 15.57 -6.99 20.58
C VAL A 325 15.19 -7.32 22.03
N GLU A 326 15.04 -6.29 22.85
CA GLU A 326 14.78 -6.39 24.29
C GLU A 326 13.41 -7.00 24.57
N SER A 327 12.41 -6.69 23.74
CA SER A 327 11.04 -7.20 23.86
C SER A 327 10.81 -8.48 23.06
N PHE A 328 11.82 -8.98 22.35
CA PHE A 328 11.72 -10.18 21.52
C PHE A 328 12.28 -11.38 22.27
N ASP A 329 11.45 -12.41 22.45
CA ASP A 329 11.84 -13.67 23.09
C ASP A 329 11.61 -14.88 22.17
N ILE A 330 12.00 -16.04 22.67
CA ILE A 330 11.90 -17.32 21.97
C ILE A 330 10.44 -17.76 21.80
N ASP A 331 9.58 -17.44 22.77
CA ASP A 331 8.17 -17.84 22.75
C ASP A 331 7.42 -17.14 21.63
N ILE A 332 7.60 -15.82 21.48
CA ILE A 332 7.06 -15.03 20.37
C ILE A 332 7.52 -15.61 19.02
N LEU A 333 8.81 -15.96 18.89
CA LEU A 333 9.35 -16.54 17.66
C LEU A 333 8.67 -17.87 17.29
N ASP A 334 8.41 -18.74 18.27
CA ASP A 334 7.71 -20.00 18.03
C ASP A 334 6.25 -19.77 17.60
N LYS A 335 5.55 -18.76 18.15
CA LYS A 335 4.16 -18.47 17.77
C LYS A 335 4.01 -17.87 16.37
N ILE A 336 4.91 -16.97 15.97
CA ILE A 336 4.81 -16.29 14.65
C ILE A 336 5.26 -17.17 13.48
N SER A 337 5.93 -18.29 13.75
CA SER A 337 6.58 -19.12 12.73
C SER A 337 5.85 -20.39 12.33
N LEU A 338 4.63 -20.59 12.83
CA LEU A 338 3.83 -21.80 12.58
C LEU A 338 3.50 -22.00 11.10
N ILE A 339 3.32 -20.92 10.32
CA ILE A 339 2.91 -21.00 8.91
C ILE A 339 4.03 -20.57 7.96
N ARG A 340 4.75 -19.47 8.26
CA ARG A 340 5.83 -18.94 7.40
C ARG A 340 7.03 -18.48 8.23
N LYS A 341 8.24 -18.78 7.73
CA LYS A 341 9.51 -18.33 8.33
C LYS A 341 10.09 -17.18 7.51
N SER A 342 9.92 -15.95 7.98
CA SER A 342 10.60 -14.77 7.42
C SER A 342 11.99 -14.59 8.05
N GLY A 343 12.90 -13.84 7.42
CA GLY A 343 14.21 -13.55 8.01
C GLY A 343 14.11 -12.72 9.30
N LEU A 344 14.92 -13.02 10.31
CA LEU A 344 14.94 -12.27 11.58
C LEU A 344 15.50 -10.88 11.36
N THR A 345 14.90 -9.87 11.98
CA THR A 345 15.30 -8.46 11.83
C THR A 345 15.59 -7.84 13.18
N PHE A 346 16.78 -7.26 13.33
CA PHE A 346 17.21 -6.57 14.54
C PHE A 346 17.64 -5.14 14.22
N ALA A 347 17.03 -4.18 14.91
CA ALA A 347 17.36 -2.76 14.78
C ALA A 347 18.30 -2.35 15.91
N ILE A 348 19.60 -2.32 15.61
CA ILE A 348 20.68 -2.07 16.59
C ILE A 348 21.03 -0.58 16.64
N GLU A 349 20.92 0.11 15.50
CA GLU A 349 21.19 1.54 15.28
C GLU A 349 22.65 1.95 15.43
N SER A 350 23.32 1.62 16.54
CA SER A 350 24.74 1.90 16.80
C SER A 350 25.52 0.64 17.15
N GLY A 351 26.73 0.52 16.62
CA GLY A 351 27.63 -0.62 16.87
C GLY A 351 28.36 -0.57 18.21
N SER A 352 28.29 0.55 18.95
CA SER A 352 28.99 0.74 20.23
C SER A 352 28.02 0.83 21.40
N ASN A 353 28.48 0.44 22.59
CA ASN A 353 27.69 0.60 23.81
C ASN A 353 27.45 2.08 24.12
N GLU A 354 28.46 2.94 23.93
CA GLU A 354 28.34 4.39 24.13
C GLU A 354 27.30 5.01 23.19
N GLY A 355 27.34 4.68 21.90
CA GLY A 355 26.33 5.15 20.95
C GLY A 355 24.92 4.64 21.29
N GLN A 356 24.79 3.39 21.73
CA GLN A 356 23.51 2.84 22.21
C GLN A 356 22.98 3.53 23.48
N LEU A 357 23.86 3.90 24.42
CA LEU A 357 23.51 4.69 25.60
C LEU A 357 23.11 6.11 25.20
N SER A 358 23.86 6.74 24.29
CA SER A 358 23.59 8.08 23.76
C SER A 358 22.20 8.14 23.15
N ILE A 359 21.79 7.18 22.31
CA ILE A 359 20.46 7.18 21.69
C ILE A 359 19.31 6.69 22.60
N ASN A 360 19.61 6.31 23.85
CA ASN A 360 18.69 5.67 24.80
C ASN A 360 18.06 4.38 24.26
N LYS A 361 18.89 3.50 23.68
CA LYS A 361 18.49 2.21 23.12
C LYS A 361 19.61 1.19 23.32
N MET A 362 19.77 0.75 24.57
CA MET A 362 20.74 -0.30 24.92
C MET A 362 20.26 -1.65 24.38
N VAL A 363 21.17 -2.39 23.73
CA VAL A 363 20.89 -3.69 23.15
C VAL A 363 21.79 -4.76 23.72
N ASP A 364 21.19 -5.77 24.36
CA ASP A 364 21.94 -6.89 24.94
C ASP A 364 22.43 -7.86 23.84
N ILE A 365 23.74 -7.83 23.60
CA ILE A 365 24.39 -8.65 22.58
C ILE A 365 24.30 -10.16 22.87
N GLU A 366 24.32 -10.58 24.13
CA GLU A 366 24.20 -12.00 24.49
C GLU A 366 22.79 -12.50 24.24
N LYS A 367 21.78 -11.65 24.49
CA LYS A 367 20.40 -11.93 24.09
C LYS A 367 20.29 -12.12 22.58
N ILE A 368 20.87 -11.24 21.75
CA ILE A 368 20.90 -11.42 20.29
C ILE A 368 21.51 -12.76 19.91
N TYR A 369 22.67 -13.09 20.49
CA TYR A 369 23.35 -14.34 20.19
C TYR A 369 22.49 -15.56 20.53
N SER A 370 21.80 -15.55 21.67
CA SER A 370 20.89 -16.64 22.05
C SER A 370 19.73 -16.81 21.07
N ILE A 371 19.13 -15.71 20.60
CA ILE A 371 18.01 -15.73 19.63
C ILE A 371 18.49 -16.25 18.27
N ILE A 372 19.66 -15.79 17.80
CA ILE A 372 20.24 -16.26 16.53
C ILE A 372 20.54 -17.75 16.61
N GLU A 373 21.14 -18.21 17.72
CA GLU A 373 21.45 -19.63 17.92
C GLU A 373 20.18 -20.49 17.89
N TYR A 374 19.14 -20.07 18.59
CA TYR A 374 17.84 -20.73 18.60
C TYR A 374 17.21 -20.78 17.21
N ALA A 375 17.19 -19.65 16.49
CA ALA A 375 16.61 -19.56 15.16
C ALA A 375 17.34 -20.45 14.16
N ILE A 376 18.66 -20.52 14.21
CA ILE A 376 19.46 -21.44 13.38
C ILE A 376 19.05 -22.90 13.64
N LYS A 377 18.88 -23.30 14.91
CA LYS A 377 18.39 -24.65 15.26
C LYS A 377 17.01 -24.96 14.66
N LYS A 378 16.16 -23.94 14.51
CA LYS A 378 14.82 -24.06 13.89
C LYS A 378 14.82 -23.85 12.37
N GLY A 379 15.99 -23.73 11.74
CA GLY A 379 16.16 -23.69 10.29
C GLY A 379 16.21 -22.29 9.66
N TRP A 380 16.32 -21.22 10.44
CA TRP A 380 16.59 -19.89 9.89
C TRP A 380 18.02 -19.80 9.36
N ARG A 381 18.17 -19.12 8.22
CA ARG A 381 19.47 -18.90 7.56
C ARG A 381 19.76 -17.43 7.26
N LEU A 382 18.81 -16.53 7.54
CA LEU A 382 18.90 -15.11 7.22
C LEU A 382 18.60 -14.27 8.46
N VAL A 383 19.54 -13.39 8.79
CA VAL A 383 19.37 -12.30 9.77
C VAL A 383 19.57 -10.96 9.07
N LYS A 384 18.79 -9.95 9.45
CA LYS A 384 18.87 -8.58 8.98
C LYS A 384 19.24 -7.67 10.14
N PHE A 385 20.25 -6.83 9.95
CA PHE A 385 20.59 -5.78 10.92
C PHE A 385 20.33 -4.40 10.33
N TYR A 386 19.92 -3.46 11.18
CA TYR A 386 19.76 -2.04 10.84
C TYR A 386 20.69 -1.21 11.73
N PHE A 387 21.44 -0.33 11.08
CA PHE A 387 22.37 0.62 11.70
C PHE A 387 22.23 1.99 11.05
N MET A 388 22.71 3.01 11.74
CA MET A 388 22.84 4.38 11.23
C MET A 388 24.29 4.84 11.33
N VAL A 389 24.70 5.69 10.39
CA VAL A 389 25.93 6.49 10.49
C VAL A 389 25.58 7.95 10.76
N GLY A 390 26.44 8.66 11.48
CA GLY A 390 26.24 10.07 11.84
C GLY A 390 25.36 10.30 13.07
N LEU A 391 25.16 9.28 13.90
CA LEU A 391 24.56 9.46 15.23
C LEU A 391 25.47 10.31 16.13
N PRO A 392 24.90 11.12 17.04
CA PRO A 392 25.70 11.88 17.99
C PRO A 392 26.45 10.96 18.95
N ASP A 393 27.61 11.41 19.41
CA ASP A 393 28.46 10.74 20.40
C ASP A 393 28.96 9.33 20.00
N ASP A 394 28.91 8.97 18.71
CA ASP A 394 29.47 7.72 18.15
C ASP A 394 30.51 8.04 17.05
N ASN A 395 31.70 8.48 17.46
CA ASN A 395 32.70 9.06 16.55
C ASN A 395 33.32 8.07 15.55
N ASP A 396 33.27 6.76 15.81
CA ASP A 396 33.81 5.69 14.95
C ASP A 396 32.72 4.67 14.56
N ASP A 397 31.51 5.19 14.29
CA ASP A 397 30.32 4.42 13.88
C ASP A 397 30.60 3.32 12.85
N VAL A 398 31.39 3.60 11.81
CA VAL A 398 31.77 2.64 10.76
C VAL A 398 32.55 1.45 11.33
N ALA A 399 33.58 1.69 12.14
CA ALA A 399 34.38 0.61 12.72
C ALA A 399 33.56 -0.20 13.73
N HIS A 400 32.71 0.46 14.51
CA HIS A 400 31.82 -0.19 15.46
C HIS A 400 30.82 -1.13 14.77
N ILE A 401 30.18 -0.69 13.68
CA ILE A 401 29.28 -1.50 12.86
C ILE A 401 30.01 -2.73 12.29
N ILE A 402 31.19 -2.53 11.71
CA ILE A 402 31.98 -3.62 11.12
C ILE A 402 32.38 -4.64 12.20
N SER A 403 32.87 -4.16 13.35
CA SER A 403 33.26 -5.01 14.47
C SER A 403 32.09 -5.89 14.95
N PHE A 404 30.91 -5.30 15.12
CA PHE A 404 29.71 -6.04 15.50
C PHE A 404 29.36 -7.14 14.51
N VAL A 405 29.26 -6.80 13.21
CA VAL A 405 28.85 -7.74 12.16
C VAL A 405 29.89 -8.86 11.98
N ASP A 406 31.17 -8.54 12.06
CA ASP A 406 32.26 -9.52 11.98
C ASP A 406 32.23 -10.49 13.14
N ASN A 407 31.90 -10.03 14.35
CA ASN A 407 31.75 -10.91 15.52
C ASN A 407 30.58 -11.89 15.34
N VAL A 408 29.45 -11.43 14.79
CA VAL A 408 28.31 -12.31 14.44
C VAL A 408 28.74 -13.35 13.39
N LEU A 409 29.44 -12.95 12.33
CA LEU A 409 29.92 -13.87 11.28
C LEU A 409 30.89 -14.92 11.81
N LYS A 410 31.79 -14.53 12.73
CA LYS A 410 32.74 -15.43 13.38
C LYS A 410 32.03 -16.45 14.26
N LYS A 411 31.02 -16.02 15.02
CA LYS A 411 30.25 -16.88 15.95
C LYS A 411 29.31 -17.84 15.22
N PHE A 412 28.61 -17.40 14.16
CA PHE A 412 27.58 -18.19 13.49
C PHE A 412 27.96 -18.57 12.04
N LYS A 413 28.47 -19.79 11.85
CA LYS A 413 28.81 -20.31 10.52
C LYS A 413 27.55 -20.66 9.72
N GLY A 414 27.50 -20.24 8.46
CA GLY A 414 26.42 -20.62 7.53
C GLY A 414 25.19 -19.71 7.59
N LEU A 415 25.29 -18.58 8.29
CA LEU A 415 24.29 -17.53 8.31
C LEU A 415 24.56 -16.53 7.18
N THR A 416 23.49 -16.11 6.50
CA THR A 416 23.51 -14.95 5.60
C THR A 416 23.09 -13.71 6.38
N ILE A 417 23.82 -12.62 6.24
CA ILE A 417 23.50 -11.35 6.90
C ILE A 417 23.09 -10.34 5.84
N ASN A 418 21.92 -9.72 6.00
CA ASN A 418 21.57 -8.50 5.29
C ASN A 418 21.82 -7.30 6.22
N LEU A 419 22.83 -6.49 5.91
CA LEU A 419 23.14 -5.28 6.66
C LEU A 419 22.47 -4.08 5.97
N ASN A 420 21.59 -3.37 6.67
CA ASN A 420 20.98 -2.14 6.20
C ASN A 420 21.58 -0.96 6.97
N VAL A 421 22.15 0.02 6.27
CA VAL A 421 22.75 1.20 6.89
C VAL A 421 22.17 2.48 6.29
N SER A 422 21.72 3.42 7.12
CA SER A 422 21.23 4.74 6.68
C SER A 422 22.05 5.87 7.28
N THR A 423 21.99 7.05 6.67
CA THR A 423 22.48 8.28 7.32
C THR A 423 21.44 8.74 8.34
N PHE A 424 21.87 9.12 9.54
CA PHE A 424 20.99 9.71 10.53
C PHE A 424 20.48 11.08 10.05
N VAL A 425 19.16 11.26 10.02
CA VAL A 425 18.49 12.53 9.70
C VAL A 425 17.84 13.07 10.97
N PRO A 426 18.38 14.14 11.58
CA PRO A 426 17.75 14.83 12.71
C PRO A 426 16.32 15.28 12.37
N LYS A 427 15.37 14.95 13.23
CA LYS A 427 13.95 15.28 13.02
C LYS A 427 13.46 16.34 14.02
N PRO A 428 12.53 17.23 13.59
CA PRO A 428 11.82 18.16 14.47
C PRO A 428 11.20 17.47 15.68
N HIS A 429 11.13 18.19 16.80
CA HIS A 429 10.48 17.74 18.04
C HIS A 429 11.16 16.53 18.69
N THR A 430 12.40 16.21 18.32
CA THR A 430 13.20 15.16 18.97
C THR A 430 14.32 15.79 19.80
N PRO A 431 14.87 15.11 20.82
CA PRO A 431 16.06 15.57 21.53
C PRO A 431 17.25 15.88 20.60
N TYR A 432 17.28 15.29 19.40
CA TYR A 432 18.31 15.54 18.39
C TYR A 432 17.94 16.57 17.32
N GLU A 433 16.85 17.32 17.46
CA GLU A 433 16.41 18.27 16.43
C GLU A 433 17.47 19.31 16.01
N LEU A 434 18.39 19.65 16.93
CA LEU A 434 19.51 20.59 16.72
C LEU A 434 20.88 19.92 16.50
N VAL A 435 20.93 18.60 16.32
CA VAL A 435 22.20 17.90 16.03
C VAL A 435 22.59 18.14 14.56
N LYS A 436 23.91 18.26 14.31
CA LYS A 436 24.48 18.33 12.96
C LYS A 436 24.18 17.01 12.23
N GLN A 437 23.65 17.10 11.01
CA GLN A 437 23.54 15.96 10.10
C GLN A 437 24.83 15.84 9.30
N LEU A 438 25.34 14.63 9.04
CA LEU A 438 26.45 14.46 8.09
C LEU A 438 26.13 15.10 6.74
N ASP A 439 27.13 15.72 6.11
CA ASP A 439 26.95 16.21 4.75
C ASP A 439 26.93 15.06 3.73
N TYR A 440 26.60 15.37 2.48
CA TYR A 440 26.53 14.37 1.43
C TYR A 440 27.87 13.62 1.20
N PRO A 441 29.00 14.32 1.01
CA PRO A 441 30.31 13.67 0.89
C PRO A 441 30.66 12.73 2.04
N GLU A 442 30.54 13.18 3.29
CA GLU A 442 30.85 12.41 4.50
C GLU A 442 29.98 11.15 4.58
N SER A 443 28.67 11.28 4.40
CA SER A 443 27.74 10.14 4.39
C SER A 443 28.07 9.13 3.31
N LYS A 444 28.37 9.60 2.10
CA LYS A 444 28.73 8.73 0.97
C LYS A 444 30.02 7.97 1.25
N GLU A 445 31.03 8.64 1.79
CA GLU A 445 32.30 8.02 2.16
C GLU A 445 32.07 6.87 3.14
N LYS A 446 31.40 7.13 4.27
CA LYS A 446 31.11 6.13 5.31
C LYS A 446 30.32 4.93 4.77
N LEU A 447 29.25 5.17 4.01
CA LEU A 447 28.41 4.08 3.46
C LEU A 447 29.15 3.25 2.42
N MET A 448 29.93 3.89 1.54
CA MET A 448 30.73 3.18 0.53
C MET A 448 31.86 2.38 1.16
N TYR A 449 32.45 2.88 2.25
CA TYR A 449 33.44 2.14 3.02
C TYR A 449 32.87 0.80 3.53
N ILE A 450 31.73 0.82 4.22
CA ILE A 450 31.06 -0.40 4.72
C ILE A 450 30.71 -1.34 3.55
N LYS A 451 30.14 -0.81 2.46
CA LYS A 451 29.78 -1.60 1.28
C LYS A 451 31.01 -2.29 0.66
N ASN A 452 32.11 -1.56 0.51
CA ASN A 452 33.34 -2.07 -0.08
C ASN A 452 34.02 -3.11 0.81
N TYR A 453 34.01 -2.89 2.13
CA TYR A 453 34.52 -3.83 3.13
C TYR A 453 33.88 -5.21 2.98
N TYR A 454 32.56 -5.27 2.83
CA TYR A 454 31.80 -6.53 2.76
C TYR A 454 31.64 -7.12 1.35
N LYS A 455 32.16 -6.48 0.29
CA LYS A 455 31.94 -6.87 -1.13
C LYS A 455 32.26 -8.33 -1.47
N LYS A 456 33.20 -8.96 -0.76
CA LYS A 456 33.63 -10.36 -0.98
C LYS A 456 33.22 -11.30 0.15
N THR A 457 32.23 -10.90 0.95
CA THR A 457 31.76 -11.66 2.12
C THR A 457 30.35 -12.21 1.89
N ARG A 458 29.80 -12.91 2.90
CA ARG A 458 28.39 -13.33 2.92
C ARG A 458 27.43 -12.26 3.45
N VAL A 459 27.92 -11.05 3.69
CA VAL A 459 27.10 -9.91 4.11
C VAL A 459 26.62 -9.17 2.87
N ASN A 460 25.31 -9.10 2.71
CA ASN A 460 24.66 -8.31 1.69
C ASN A 460 24.34 -6.92 2.27
N VAL A 461 25.12 -5.92 1.86
CA VAL A 461 24.94 -4.54 2.33
C VAL A 461 23.93 -3.81 1.44
N LYS A 462 22.88 -3.30 2.08
CA LYS A 462 21.96 -2.32 1.52
C LYS A 462 22.13 -1.02 2.29
N TYR A 463 21.93 0.09 1.62
CA TYR A 463 21.96 1.39 2.25
C TYR A 463 20.88 2.30 1.68
N HIS A 464 20.40 3.21 2.51
CA HIS A 464 19.59 4.33 2.05
C HIS A 464 20.50 5.33 1.32
N PRO A 465 20.20 5.74 0.07
CA PRO A 465 21.08 6.63 -0.68
C PRO A 465 21.38 7.93 0.11
N PRO A 466 22.66 8.30 0.26
CA PRO A 466 23.02 9.51 1.02
C PRO A 466 22.47 10.79 0.38
N GLU A 467 22.30 10.80 -0.95
CA GLU A 467 21.66 11.90 -1.67
C GLU A 467 20.20 12.12 -1.20
N MET A 468 19.45 11.05 -0.93
CA MET A 468 18.07 11.14 -0.43
C MET A 468 18.04 11.68 1.00
N SER A 469 18.89 11.15 1.89
CA SER A 469 19.00 11.63 3.28
C SER A 469 19.35 13.11 3.38
N TYR A 470 20.16 13.60 2.43
CA TYR A 470 20.50 15.02 2.34
C TYR A 470 19.24 15.87 2.11
N ILE A 471 18.43 15.51 1.11
CA ILE A 471 17.17 16.23 0.79
C ILE A 471 16.12 16.06 1.91
N GLU A 472 16.01 14.87 2.50
CA GLU A 472 15.14 14.65 3.68
C GLU A 472 15.50 15.57 4.84
N GLY A 473 16.79 15.83 5.06
CA GLY A 473 17.26 16.78 6.08
C GLY A 473 16.76 18.20 5.84
N PHE A 474 16.84 18.69 4.60
CA PHE A 474 16.35 20.02 4.24
C PHE A 474 14.85 20.12 4.41
N ILE A 475 14.08 19.14 3.93
CA ILE A 475 12.61 19.18 4.07
C ILE A 475 12.22 19.06 5.55
N ALA A 476 12.88 18.19 6.32
CA ALA A 476 12.55 18.00 7.73
C ALA A 476 12.79 19.27 8.56
N ARG A 477 13.83 20.05 8.29
CA ARG A 477 14.22 21.21 9.12
C ARG A 477 14.16 22.58 8.41
N GLY A 478 13.70 22.60 7.16
CA GLY A 478 13.66 23.79 6.32
C GLY A 478 12.55 24.78 6.65
N ASP A 479 12.63 25.94 6.00
CA ASP A 479 11.58 26.96 5.95
C ASP A 479 10.90 26.96 4.56
N GLU A 480 10.14 28.01 4.25
CA GLU A 480 9.46 28.17 2.96
C GLU A 480 10.43 28.20 1.76
N SER A 481 11.67 28.67 1.96
CA SER A 481 12.69 28.71 0.91
C SER A 481 12.99 27.31 0.41
N VAL A 482 13.07 26.33 1.32
CA VAL A 482 13.20 24.91 0.97
C VAL A 482 11.99 24.46 0.16
N GLY A 483 10.77 24.83 0.56
CA GLY A 483 9.54 24.56 -0.21
C GLY A 483 9.62 25.06 -1.65
N TYR A 484 10.06 26.31 -1.87
CA TYR A 484 10.27 26.86 -3.21
C TYR A 484 11.41 26.18 -3.97
N GLY A 485 12.42 25.65 -3.28
CA GLY A 485 13.47 24.82 -3.88
C GLY A 485 12.93 23.50 -4.41
N ILE A 486 12.06 22.83 -3.63
CA ILE A 486 11.38 21.60 -4.08
C ILE A 486 10.44 21.89 -5.25
N GLU A 487 9.67 22.97 -5.22
CA GLU A 487 8.84 23.43 -6.35
C GLU A 487 9.68 23.61 -7.62
N ALA A 488 10.84 24.26 -7.51
CA ALA A 488 11.72 24.48 -8.66
C ALA A 488 12.26 23.16 -9.24
N ALA A 489 12.71 22.23 -8.39
CA ALA A 489 13.17 20.91 -8.83
C ALA A 489 12.03 20.09 -9.48
N PHE A 490 10.83 20.16 -8.90
CA PHE A 490 9.61 19.56 -9.45
C PHE A 490 9.30 20.11 -10.85
N LEU A 491 9.38 21.44 -11.07
CA LEU A 491 9.15 22.05 -12.38
C LEU A 491 10.20 21.64 -13.42
N GLN A 492 11.40 21.23 -13.00
CA GLN A 492 12.42 20.65 -13.88
C GLN A 492 12.26 19.14 -14.11
N GLY A 493 11.22 18.52 -13.54
CA GLY A 493 10.87 17.11 -13.77
C GLY A 493 11.17 16.16 -12.61
N ALA A 494 11.54 16.64 -11.42
CA ALA A 494 11.71 15.76 -10.26
C ALA A 494 10.37 15.10 -9.87
N ARG A 495 10.36 13.78 -9.74
CA ARG A 495 9.21 12.94 -9.38
C ARG A 495 9.70 11.71 -8.64
N PHE A 496 8.84 11.13 -7.80
CA PHE A 496 9.09 9.84 -7.16
C PHE A 496 10.44 9.80 -6.42
N ASP A 497 10.74 10.80 -5.60
CA ASP A 497 12.07 10.93 -4.97
C ASP A 497 12.43 9.80 -4.00
N GLY A 498 11.43 9.03 -3.52
CA GLY A 498 11.64 7.81 -2.75
C GLY A 498 12.08 6.60 -3.58
N TRP A 499 12.10 6.69 -4.92
CA TRP A 499 12.44 5.60 -5.83
C TRP A 499 13.86 5.77 -6.38
N ASN A 500 14.74 4.82 -6.08
CA ASN A 500 16.16 4.88 -6.45
C ASN A 500 16.42 5.09 -7.95
N ASP A 501 15.56 4.55 -8.82
CA ASP A 501 15.68 4.66 -10.27
C ASP A 501 15.08 5.94 -10.86
N LYS A 502 14.38 6.74 -10.03
CA LYS A 502 13.73 8.00 -10.43
C LYS A 502 14.37 9.22 -9.79
N PHE A 503 14.89 9.09 -8.58
CA PHE A 503 15.45 10.21 -7.85
C PHE A 503 16.62 10.86 -8.60
N ASN A 504 16.49 12.16 -8.87
CA ASN A 504 17.49 12.92 -9.60
C ASN A 504 18.08 14.02 -8.70
N PHE A 505 19.17 13.67 -8.01
CA PHE A 505 19.83 14.56 -7.07
C PHE A 505 20.35 15.87 -7.70
N SER A 506 20.75 15.83 -8.98
CA SER A 506 21.31 17.00 -9.67
C SER A 506 20.30 18.14 -9.82
N LEU A 507 19.00 17.82 -9.99
CA LEU A 507 17.95 18.84 -10.06
C LEU A 507 17.88 19.62 -8.75
N TYR A 508 17.94 18.92 -7.61
CA TYR A 508 17.90 19.56 -6.29
C TYR A 508 19.12 20.42 -6.03
N LEU A 509 20.33 19.91 -6.26
CA LEU A 509 21.56 20.69 -6.05
C LEU A 509 21.56 21.99 -6.85
N ASN A 510 21.20 21.92 -8.14
CA ASN A 510 21.17 23.08 -9.01
C ASN A 510 20.16 24.13 -8.56
N GLU A 511 18.94 23.72 -8.18
CA GLU A 511 17.90 24.66 -7.75
C GLU A 511 18.13 25.19 -6.32
N PHE A 512 18.73 24.38 -5.44
CA PHE A 512 19.10 24.81 -4.09
C PHE A 512 20.23 25.84 -4.13
N GLU A 513 21.24 25.64 -4.97
CA GLU A 513 22.31 26.61 -5.20
C GLU A 513 21.75 27.96 -5.67
N LYS A 514 20.90 27.96 -6.71
CA LYS A 514 20.25 29.19 -7.24
C LYS A 514 19.44 29.95 -6.20
N LYS A 515 18.86 29.24 -5.22
CA LYS A 515 18.02 29.81 -4.15
C LYS A 515 18.77 30.02 -2.83
N SER A 516 20.09 29.79 -2.83
CA SER A 516 20.92 29.89 -1.61
C SER A 516 20.43 29.02 -0.46
N ILE A 517 19.85 27.86 -0.78
CA ILE A 517 19.47 26.81 0.19
C ILE A 517 20.72 25.99 0.46
N ILE A 518 21.46 26.34 1.51
CA ILE A 518 22.78 25.79 1.79
C ILE A 518 22.80 24.94 3.07
N TYR A 519 23.72 23.98 3.10
CA TYR A 519 23.93 23.05 4.21
C TYR A 519 24.10 23.76 5.56
N ASP A 520 24.93 24.80 5.62
CA ASP A 520 25.30 25.47 6.86
C ASP A 520 24.10 26.11 7.57
N THR A 521 23.11 26.56 6.81
CA THR A 521 21.89 27.19 7.33
C THR A 521 20.95 26.17 7.96
N TYR A 522 20.74 25.02 7.32
CA TYR A 522 19.66 24.11 7.70
C TYR A 522 20.12 22.83 8.40
N LEU A 523 21.33 22.35 8.11
CA LEU A 523 21.73 21.00 8.50
C LEU A 523 22.75 20.92 9.64
N THR A 524 23.30 22.06 10.06
CA THR A 524 24.27 22.15 11.17
C THR A 524 23.64 22.26 12.56
N GLY A 525 22.35 22.59 12.63
CA GLY A 525 21.63 22.80 13.91
C GLY A 525 21.70 24.23 14.45
N ASN A 526 22.32 25.17 13.72
CA ASN A 526 22.47 26.58 14.13
C ASN A 526 21.22 27.42 13.84
N TYR A 527 20.11 27.14 14.52
CA TYR A 527 18.86 27.89 14.37
C TYR A 527 18.77 29.03 15.39
N THR A 528 18.49 30.26 14.93
CA THR A 528 18.08 31.37 15.82
C THR A 528 16.63 31.20 16.29
N LYS A 529 15.77 30.70 15.39
CA LYS A 529 14.39 30.30 15.66
C LYS A 529 14.07 29.06 14.84
N LYS A 530 13.61 27.99 15.49
CA LYS A 530 13.20 26.76 14.81
C LYS A 530 11.94 27.01 13.97
N PRO A 531 11.92 26.68 12.66
CA PRO A 531 10.74 26.84 11.81
C PRO A 531 9.49 26.13 12.37
N TRP A 532 9.67 24.97 12.99
CA TRP A 532 8.56 24.15 13.52
C TRP A 532 8.05 24.56 14.92
N ASN A 533 8.53 25.67 15.50
CA ASN A 533 8.13 26.10 16.85
C ASN A 533 6.64 26.44 17.02
N MET A 534 5.92 26.63 15.92
CA MET A 534 4.47 26.83 15.89
C MET A 534 3.66 25.54 16.16
N VAL A 535 4.31 24.38 16.13
CA VAL A 535 3.68 23.10 16.47
C VAL A 535 4.02 22.77 17.91
N ASP A 536 2.99 22.50 18.71
CA ASP A 536 3.15 21.94 20.04
C ASP A 536 2.98 20.41 19.98
N SER A 537 4.08 19.70 20.17
CA SER A 537 4.14 18.24 20.16
C SER A 537 3.75 17.62 21.52
N LEU A 538 3.30 18.42 22.48
CA LEU A 538 3.03 18.06 23.87
C LEU A 538 4.28 17.68 24.66
N LEU A 539 5.49 17.91 24.12
CA LEU A 539 6.75 17.81 24.85
C LEU A 539 7.26 19.20 25.21
N ASN A 540 7.70 19.36 26.46
CA ASN A 540 8.40 20.56 26.88
C ASN A 540 9.77 20.65 26.20
N GLU A 541 10.16 21.86 25.79
CA GLU A 541 11.49 22.15 25.24
C GLU A 541 12.61 21.83 26.25
N GLU A 542 12.37 22.07 27.54
CA GLU A 542 13.29 21.70 28.62
C GLU A 542 13.54 20.20 28.68
N TYR A 543 12.51 19.37 28.45
CA TYR A 543 12.66 17.92 28.39
C TYR A 543 13.57 17.49 27.22
N LEU A 544 13.42 18.12 26.04
CA LEU A 544 14.28 17.82 24.89
C LEU A 544 15.75 18.18 25.17
N ILE A 545 15.99 19.31 25.85
CA ILE A 545 17.33 19.74 26.26
C ILE A 545 17.92 18.74 27.28
N ASN A 546 17.16 18.39 28.32
CA ASN A 546 17.59 17.45 29.35
C ASN A 546 17.93 16.07 28.76
N GLU A 547 17.12 15.55 27.84
CA GLU A 547 17.43 14.30 27.15
C GLU A 547 18.68 14.40 26.29
N ARG A 548 18.95 15.55 25.66
CA ARG A 548 20.19 15.77 24.93
C ARG A 548 21.40 15.82 25.86
N GLU A 549 21.28 16.40 27.05
CA GLU A 549 22.36 16.38 28.04
C GLU A 549 22.66 14.96 28.53
N LYS A 550 21.62 14.17 28.83
CA LYS A 550 21.78 12.74 29.18
C LYS A 550 22.41 11.92 28.05
N SER A 551 22.13 12.28 26.79
CA SER A 551 22.77 11.70 25.61
C SER A 551 24.29 11.84 25.69
N ILE A 552 24.77 13.07 25.88
CA ILE A 552 26.20 13.41 25.97
C ILE A 552 26.85 12.72 27.18
N GLN A 553 26.10 12.55 28.27
CA GLN A 553 26.56 11.87 29.48
C GLN A 553 26.41 10.34 29.42
N HIS A 554 25.96 9.78 28.29
CA HIS A 554 25.68 8.34 28.11
C HIS A 554 24.78 7.75 29.21
N THR A 555 23.81 8.54 29.68
CA THR A 555 22.87 8.15 30.74
C THR A 555 21.55 7.69 30.14
N LEU A 556 21.08 6.53 30.57
CA LEU A 556 19.79 5.98 30.13
C LEU A 556 18.62 6.70 30.78
N THR A 557 17.49 6.70 30.08
CA THR A 557 16.20 7.16 30.62
C THR A 557 15.23 6.00 30.63
N SER A 558 14.60 5.78 31.79
CA SER A 558 13.69 4.67 32.07
C SER A 558 12.49 4.65 31.13
N LEU A 559 11.88 3.48 30.93
CA LEU A 559 10.73 3.35 30.04
C LEU A 559 9.52 4.08 30.62
N CYS A 560 8.59 4.48 29.75
CA CYS A 560 7.34 5.10 30.18
C CYS A 560 6.45 4.14 31.02
N LYS A 561 6.68 2.83 30.89
CA LYS A 561 6.01 1.80 31.71
C LYS A 561 6.49 1.81 33.16
N ASP A 562 7.78 2.05 33.37
CA ASP A 562 8.42 1.93 34.68
C ASP A 562 8.24 3.21 35.50
N GLU A 563 8.53 4.36 34.90
CA GLU A 563 8.53 5.66 35.57
C GLU A 563 7.92 6.76 34.67
N CYS A 564 7.22 7.71 35.31
CA CYS A 564 6.69 8.89 34.64
C CYS A 564 7.46 10.12 35.11
N GLU A 565 8.12 10.81 34.17
CA GLU A 565 8.80 12.07 34.46
C GLU A 565 7.81 13.24 34.45
N SER A 566 7.97 14.17 35.39
CA SER A 566 7.08 15.31 35.58
C SER A 566 7.15 16.35 34.46
N ASP A 567 8.27 16.39 33.74
CA ASP A 567 8.64 17.36 32.70
C ASP A 567 8.26 16.93 31.27
N CYS A 568 7.75 15.70 31.08
CA CYS A 568 7.29 15.18 29.79
C CYS A 568 5.98 15.84 29.30
N SER A 569 5.05 16.18 30.19
CA SER A 569 3.75 16.82 29.91
C SER A 569 2.80 16.15 28.89
N ILE A 570 3.18 15.03 28.25
CA ILE A 570 2.35 14.37 27.23
C ILE A 570 1.05 13.76 27.80
N CYS A 571 1.11 13.15 28.98
CA CYS A 571 -0.08 12.61 29.64
C CYS A 571 -0.81 13.73 30.37
N ASN A 572 -2.13 13.86 30.15
CA ASN A 572 -2.98 14.87 30.77
C ASN A 572 -4.32 14.26 31.26
N SER A 573 -5.27 15.08 31.69
CA SER A 573 -6.55 14.60 32.23
C SER A 573 -7.42 13.85 31.22
N GLU A 574 -7.25 14.08 29.92
CA GLU A 574 -8.07 13.49 28.85
C GLU A 574 -7.37 12.30 28.19
N VAL A 575 -6.04 12.34 28.07
CA VAL A 575 -5.25 11.30 27.40
C VAL A 575 -4.11 10.85 28.32
N LEU A 576 -4.19 9.59 28.74
CA LEU A 576 -3.20 8.94 29.60
C LEU A 576 -2.57 7.75 28.88
N LYS A 577 -1.40 7.32 29.37
CA LYS A 577 -0.86 6.01 29.03
C LYS A 577 -1.82 4.92 29.51
N LYS A 578 -1.98 3.85 28.72
CA LYS A 578 -2.85 2.73 29.10
C LYS A 578 -2.28 1.39 28.67
N ASN A 579 -2.26 0.46 29.63
CA ASN A 579 -1.96 -0.95 29.38
C ASN A 579 -3.24 -1.70 29.03
N SER A 580 -3.11 -2.75 28.22
CA SER A 580 -4.20 -3.63 27.85
C SER A 580 -4.80 -4.32 29.07
N THR A 581 -6.06 -4.73 28.97
CA THR A 581 -6.62 -5.80 29.80
C THR A 581 -6.73 -7.09 28.99
N ASN A 582 -6.53 -8.25 29.63
CA ASN A 582 -6.82 -9.53 29.01
C ASN A 582 -8.23 -9.99 29.37
N ASN A 583 -9.15 -9.81 28.43
CA ASN A 583 -10.56 -10.11 28.60
C ASN A 583 -11.13 -10.95 27.46
N TYR A 584 -10.27 -11.44 26.55
CA TYR A 584 -10.71 -12.29 25.47
C TYR A 584 -11.13 -13.65 26.02
N VAL A 585 -12.41 -13.95 25.88
CA VAL A 585 -12.92 -15.30 26.10
C VAL A 585 -12.94 -15.95 24.74
N LEU A 586 -12.09 -16.97 24.56
CA LEU A 586 -12.18 -17.87 23.42
C LEU A 586 -13.63 -18.31 23.31
N LYS A 587 -14.31 -17.87 22.25
CA LYS A 587 -15.59 -18.44 21.87
C LYS A 587 -15.26 -19.90 21.56
N THR A 588 -15.50 -20.80 22.51
CA THR A 588 -15.75 -22.19 22.15
C THR A 588 -16.92 -22.07 21.22
N ASP A 589 -16.71 -22.29 19.92
CA ASP A 589 -17.82 -22.49 19.03
C ASP A 589 -18.70 -23.54 19.73
N SER A 590 -19.84 -23.11 20.27
CA SER A 590 -21.00 -23.98 20.31
C SER A 590 -21.07 -24.45 18.88
N VAL A 591 -20.80 -25.73 18.68
CA VAL A 591 -20.98 -26.41 17.41
C VAL A 591 -22.47 -26.32 17.10
N GLU A 592 -22.95 -25.14 16.71
CA GLU A 592 -24.25 -24.94 16.10
C GLU A 592 -24.12 -25.54 14.71
N GLU A 593 -24.38 -26.85 14.69
CA GLU A 593 -25.03 -27.59 13.61
C GLU A 593 -24.73 -27.13 12.18
N CYS A 594 -23.46 -27.23 11.76
CA CYS A 594 -23.24 -27.67 10.39
C CYS A 594 -23.53 -29.18 10.33
N LYS A 595 -24.83 -29.49 10.15
CA LYS A 595 -25.36 -30.81 9.79
C LYS A 595 -24.36 -31.55 8.90
N SER A 596 -23.82 -32.67 9.39
CA SER A 596 -23.07 -33.70 8.65
C SER A 596 -22.50 -33.23 7.30
N ILE A 597 -21.54 -32.31 7.32
CA ILE A 597 -20.87 -31.88 6.09
C ILE A 597 -19.98 -33.05 5.65
N GLU A 598 -20.31 -33.64 4.50
CA GLU A 598 -19.46 -34.62 3.86
C GLU A 598 -18.13 -33.93 3.47
N LYS A 599 -17.05 -34.31 4.17
CA LYS A 599 -15.70 -33.86 3.86
C LYS A 599 -15.14 -34.72 2.74
N GLY A 600 -14.66 -34.09 1.68
CA GLY A 600 -14.22 -34.79 0.50
C GLY A 600 -13.36 -33.92 -0.40
N ARG A 601 -13.14 -34.37 -1.64
CA ARG A 601 -12.55 -33.55 -2.69
C ARG A 601 -13.60 -33.29 -3.74
N TYR A 602 -14.14 -32.08 -3.75
CA TYR A 602 -15.16 -31.67 -4.72
C TYR A 602 -14.53 -30.74 -5.75
N ARG A 603 -14.84 -30.98 -7.02
CA ARG A 603 -14.31 -30.25 -8.17
C ARG A 603 -15.45 -29.47 -8.81
N TYR A 604 -15.26 -28.16 -9.01
CA TYR A 604 -16.22 -27.28 -9.65
C TYR A 604 -15.60 -26.59 -10.86
N ILE A 605 -16.41 -26.38 -11.88
CA ILE A 605 -16.10 -25.53 -13.02
C ILE A 605 -17.04 -24.33 -12.95
N VAL A 606 -16.45 -23.14 -13.02
CA VAL A 606 -17.10 -21.84 -12.90
C VAL A 606 -16.94 -21.11 -14.22
N GLU A 607 -18.05 -20.75 -14.84
CA GLU A 607 -18.06 -19.85 -15.99
C GLU A 607 -18.38 -18.43 -15.52
N PHE A 608 -17.60 -17.47 -15.97
CA PHE A 608 -17.81 -16.06 -15.64
C PHE A 608 -17.62 -15.13 -16.85
N THR A 609 -18.32 -14.01 -16.78
CA THR A 609 -18.19 -12.85 -17.66
C THR A 609 -17.20 -11.86 -17.04
N LYS A 610 -16.38 -11.22 -17.88
CA LYS A 610 -15.48 -10.12 -17.51
C LYS A 610 -15.58 -9.01 -18.56
N LYS A 611 -16.17 -7.87 -18.18
CA LYS A 611 -16.45 -6.73 -19.07
C LYS A 611 -15.94 -5.42 -18.50
N GLY A 612 -16.21 -4.33 -19.20
CA GLY A 612 -16.04 -2.97 -18.68
C GLY A 612 -14.59 -2.68 -18.32
N LEU A 613 -14.39 -2.07 -17.17
CA LEU A 613 -13.08 -1.71 -16.65
C LEU A 613 -12.29 -2.92 -16.16
N SER A 614 -12.93 -4.03 -15.80
CA SER A 614 -12.22 -5.25 -15.38
C SER A 614 -11.41 -5.91 -16.50
N LYS A 615 -11.58 -5.50 -17.77
CA LYS A 615 -10.70 -5.92 -18.88
C LYS A 615 -9.24 -5.48 -18.68
N TYR A 616 -8.99 -4.46 -17.84
CA TYR A 616 -7.65 -3.97 -17.49
C TYR A 616 -7.01 -4.71 -16.31
N ILE A 617 -7.71 -5.68 -15.70
CA ILE A 617 -7.15 -6.53 -14.64
C ILE A 617 -6.34 -7.65 -15.27
N SER A 618 -5.08 -7.81 -14.83
CA SER A 618 -4.20 -8.85 -15.33
C SER A 618 -4.68 -10.24 -14.92
N HIS A 619 -4.26 -11.28 -15.65
CA HIS A 619 -4.59 -12.66 -15.28
C HIS A 619 -4.16 -13.01 -13.86
N LYS A 620 -2.98 -12.54 -13.42
CA LYS A 620 -2.45 -12.80 -12.09
C LYS A 620 -3.31 -12.13 -11.00
N ASP A 621 -3.77 -10.92 -11.25
CA ASP A 621 -4.61 -10.18 -10.31
C ASP A 621 -6.03 -10.76 -10.27
N LEU A 622 -6.53 -11.26 -11.40
CA LEU A 622 -7.81 -11.98 -11.46
C LEU A 622 -7.78 -13.27 -10.63
N MET A 623 -6.69 -14.05 -10.68
CA MET A 623 -6.52 -15.23 -9.83
C MET A 623 -6.64 -14.86 -8.34
N ARG A 624 -5.94 -13.79 -7.94
CA ARG A 624 -5.95 -13.28 -6.56
C ARG A 624 -7.33 -12.78 -6.15
N TYR A 625 -8.03 -12.09 -7.05
CA TYR A 625 -9.40 -11.65 -6.82
C TYR A 625 -10.30 -12.83 -6.43
N PHE A 626 -10.28 -13.93 -7.20
CA PHE A 626 -11.09 -15.12 -6.89
C PHE A 626 -10.66 -15.84 -5.61
N GLU A 627 -9.36 -15.87 -5.30
CA GLU A 627 -8.87 -16.39 -4.02
C GLU A 627 -9.40 -15.57 -2.84
N THR A 628 -9.27 -14.25 -2.90
CA THR A 628 -9.76 -13.31 -1.89
C THR A 628 -11.26 -13.43 -1.72
N LEU A 629 -12.00 -13.44 -2.83
CA LEU A 629 -13.45 -13.54 -2.86
C LEU A 629 -13.93 -14.83 -2.18
N SER A 630 -13.27 -15.95 -2.46
CA SER A 630 -13.60 -17.24 -1.86
C SER A 630 -13.43 -17.24 -0.34
N ARG A 631 -12.41 -16.55 0.18
CA ARG A 631 -12.20 -16.40 1.64
C ARG A 631 -13.26 -15.51 2.28
N ILE A 632 -13.61 -14.37 1.66
CA ILE A 632 -14.68 -13.48 2.15
C ILE A 632 -16.02 -14.24 2.24
N LEU A 633 -16.30 -15.08 1.26
CA LEU A 633 -17.54 -15.86 1.17
C LEU A 633 -17.57 -17.10 2.05
N GLY A 634 -16.48 -17.39 2.78
CA GLY A 634 -16.34 -18.59 3.60
C GLY A 634 -16.41 -19.88 2.79
N ILE A 635 -15.88 -19.88 1.56
CA ILE A 635 -15.79 -21.07 0.70
C ILE A 635 -14.53 -21.84 1.11
N ASP A 636 -14.71 -23.09 1.51
CA ASP A 636 -13.66 -23.98 2.02
C ASP A 636 -12.82 -24.55 0.86
N ILE A 637 -11.94 -23.72 0.32
CA ILE A 637 -11.07 -24.06 -0.82
C ILE A 637 -9.93 -25.00 -0.38
N MET A 638 -9.75 -26.07 -1.14
CA MET A 638 -8.66 -27.03 -0.95
C MET A 638 -7.31 -26.37 -1.21
N LEU A 639 -6.35 -26.60 -0.32
CA LEU A 639 -4.98 -26.09 -0.43
C LEU A 639 -4.03 -27.11 -1.12
N SER A 640 -2.93 -26.63 -1.68
CA SER A 640 -1.82 -27.46 -2.16
C SER A 640 -0.99 -28.04 -1.00
N GLU A 641 -0.29 -29.13 -1.27
CA GLU A 641 0.67 -29.72 -0.31
C GLU A 641 2.03 -28.98 -0.39
N GLY A 642 2.72 -28.79 0.74
CA GLY A 642 4.05 -28.18 0.80
C GLY A 642 4.22 -27.11 1.89
N PHE A 643 5.42 -26.51 1.98
CA PHE A 643 5.77 -25.49 2.99
C PHE A 643 5.03 -24.16 2.85
N ASN A 644 4.43 -23.89 1.68
CA ASN A 644 3.58 -22.73 1.42
C ASN A 644 2.30 -23.21 0.69
N PRO A 645 1.26 -23.60 1.43
CA PRO A 645 0.02 -24.07 0.83
C PRO A 645 -0.70 -22.94 0.07
N HIS A 646 -1.12 -23.21 -1.16
CA HIS A 646 -1.85 -22.28 -2.03
C HIS A 646 -3.22 -22.84 -2.40
N PRO A 647 -4.27 -21.98 -2.54
CA PRO A 647 -5.57 -22.42 -3.01
C PRO A 647 -5.49 -23.11 -4.37
N ARG A 648 -6.22 -24.23 -4.55
CA ARG A 648 -6.26 -24.96 -5.82
C ARG A 648 -7.26 -24.33 -6.79
N PHE A 649 -6.82 -23.27 -7.46
CA PHE A 649 -7.50 -22.68 -8.63
C PHE A 649 -6.74 -22.96 -9.93
N GLN A 650 -7.46 -23.16 -11.02
CA GLN A 650 -6.87 -23.27 -12.35
C GLN A 650 -7.78 -22.61 -13.40
N PHE A 651 -7.28 -21.62 -14.12
CA PHE A 651 -8.01 -21.03 -15.24
C PHE A 651 -7.79 -21.86 -16.51
N SER A 652 -8.81 -21.86 -17.37
CA SER A 652 -8.75 -22.50 -18.69
C SER A 652 -7.77 -21.81 -19.64
N SER A 653 -7.65 -20.49 -19.63
CA SER A 653 -6.72 -19.73 -20.47
C SER A 653 -6.47 -18.35 -19.88
N ALA A 654 -5.30 -17.77 -20.14
CA ALA A 654 -5.02 -16.37 -19.82
C ALA A 654 -5.47 -15.50 -21.01
N MET A 655 -6.38 -14.56 -20.77
CA MET A 655 -6.75 -13.57 -21.78
C MET A 655 -5.73 -12.45 -21.88
N SER A 656 -5.61 -11.88 -23.08
CA SER A 656 -4.83 -10.65 -23.27
C SER A 656 -5.50 -9.49 -22.54
N LEU A 657 -4.69 -8.61 -21.96
CA LEU A 657 -5.16 -7.40 -21.29
C LEU A 657 -5.97 -6.53 -22.27
N GLY A 658 -7.00 -5.86 -21.78
CA GLY A 658 -7.86 -4.98 -22.59
C GLY A 658 -9.01 -5.69 -23.31
N LEU A 659 -9.09 -7.02 -23.25
CA LEU A 659 -10.16 -7.79 -23.89
C LEU A 659 -11.31 -8.10 -22.94
N GLU A 660 -12.52 -7.96 -23.44
CA GLU A 660 -13.73 -8.41 -22.76
C GLU A 660 -14.03 -9.89 -23.05
N SER A 661 -14.77 -10.51 -22.14
CA SER A 661 -15.18 -11.91 -22.25
C SER A 661 -16.58 -12.12 -21.70
N MET A 662 -17.41 -12.86 -22.44
CA MET A 662 -18.68 -13.41 -22.01
C MET A 662 -18.52 -14.76 -21.31
N CYS A 663 -17.40 -15.46 -21.54
CA CYS A 663 -17.21 -16.84 -21.16
C CYS A 663 -15.72 -17.11 -20.89
N GLU A 664 -15.32 -16.97 -19.63
CA GLU A 664 -14.06 -17.51 -19.10
C GLU A 664 -14.36 -18.65 -18.13
N LEU A 665 -13.47 -19.65 -18.07
CA LEU A 665 -13.62 -20.79 -17.17
C LEU A 665 -12.53 -20.81 -16.11
N LEU A 666 -12.97 -20.99 -14.87
CA LEU A 666 -12.18 -21.21 -13.67
C LEU A 666 -12.53 -22.58 -13.08
N GLU A 667 -11.52 -23.36 -12.76
CA GLU A 667 -11.63 -24.57 -11.96
C GLU A 667 -11.28 -24.27 -10.52
N LEU A 668 -12.07 -24.80 -9.58
CA LEU A 668 -11.76 -24.74 -8.15
C LEU A 668 -12.03 -26.08 -7.47
N TYR A 669 -11.34 -26.31 -6.36
CA TYR A 669 -11.50 -27.49 -5.52
C TYR A 669 -11.89 -27.07 -4.11
N THR A 670 -12.89 -27.74 -3.53
CA THR A 670 -13.31 -27.53 -2.14
C THR A 670 -13.17 -28.80 -1.32
N THR A 671 -12.99 -28.63 -0.01
CA THR A 671 -13.02 -29.72 0.98
C THR A 671 -14.42 -29.99 1.52
N THR A 672 -15.32 -29.04 1.34
CA THR A 672 -16.74 -29.10 1.70
C THR A 672 -17.61 -29.18 0.44
N PHE A 673 -18.65 -30.02 0.45
CA PHE A 673 -19.64 -30.04 -0.61
C PHE A 673 -20.52 -28.77 -0.57
N TYR A 674 -20.62 -28.09 -1.70
CA TYR A 674 -21.56 -26.99 -1.93
C TYR A 674 -22.47 -27.33 -3.12
N PRO A 675 -23.80 -27.25 -2.98
CA PRO A 675 -24.71 -27.25 -4.13
C PRO A 675 -24.37 -26.11 -5.10
N ASP A 676 -24.48 -26.37 -6.40
CA ASP A 676 -24.07 -25.44 -7.47
C ASP A 676 -24.78 -24.07 -7.34
N GLU A 677 -26.08 -24.07 -7.05
CA GLU A 677 -26.88 -22.84 -6.83
C GLU A 677 -26.42 -22.02 -5.62
N ILE A 678 -26.00 -22.69 -4.54
CA ILE A 678 -25.50 -22.02 -3.34
C ILE A 678 -24.16 -21.35 -3.64
N LEU A 679 -23.27 -22.05 -4.35
CA LEU A 679 -21.98 -21.51 -4.72
C LEU A 679 -22.12 -20.32 -5.70
N LEU A 680 -23.04 -20.42 -6.66
CA LEU A 680 -23.38 -19.35 -7.61
C LEU A 680 -23.89 -18.11 -6.87
N THR A 681 -24.84 -18.29 -5.96
CA THR A 681 -25.40 -17.20 -5.14
C THR A 681 -24.33 -16.55 -4.28
N LYS A 682 -23.45 -17.33 -3.65
CA LYS A 682 -22.32 -16.81 -2.86
C LYS A 682 -21.43 -15.92 -3.73
N PHE A 683 -20.92 -16.41 -4.85
CA PHE A 683 -20.01 -15.63 -5.69
C PHE A 683 -20.63 -14.34 -6.21
N ASN A 684 -21.90 -14.35 -6.61
CA ASN A 684 -22.60 -13.17 -7.11
C ASN A 684 -23.11 -12.22 -6.00
N SER A 685 -22.91 -12.55 -4.71
CA SER A 685 -23.34 -11.70 -3.59
C SER A 685 -22.43 -10.49 -3.35
N ILE A 686 -21.17 -10.55 -3.81
CA ILE A 686 -20.21 -9.45 -3.69
C ILE A 686 -20.16 -8.72 -5.03
N THR A 687 -20.50 -7.43 -4.99
CA THR A 687 -20.69 -6.63 -6.19
C THR A 687 -19.35 -6.15 -6.75
N ASN A 688 -18.91 -6.75 -7.85
CA ASN A 688 -18.15 -6.09 -8.90
C ASN A 688 -18.98 -6.20 -10.18
N ASN A 689 -19.51 -5.08 -10.68
CA ASN A 689 -20.49 -5.10 -11.78
C ASN A 689 -19.92 -5.62 -13.10
N ASP A 690 -18.60 -5.70 -13.22
CA ASP A 690 -17.90 -6.11 -14.43
C ASP A 690 -17.52 -7.60 -14.45
N ILE A 691 -17.54 -8.28 -13.30
CA ILE A 691 -17.25 -9.71 -13.19
C ILE A 691 -18.49 -10.43 -12.64
N VAL A 692 -19.13 -11.24 -13.48
CA VAL A 692 -20.37 -11.94 -13.14
C VAL A 692 -20.17 -13.44 -13.30
N ILE A 693 -20.54 -14.23 -12.29
CA ILE A 693 -20.53 -15.68 -12.42
C ILE A 693 -21.81 -16.09 -13.14
N ASN A 694 -21.65 -16.69 -14.32
CA ASN A 694 -22.75 -17.09 -15.18
C ASN A 694 -23.31 -18.45 -14.72
N ARG A 695 -22.42 -19.43 -14.54
CA ARG A 695 -22.77 -20.84 -14.30
C ARG A 695 -21.72 -21.52 -13.43
N ILE A 696 -22.16 -22.46 -12.60
CA ILE A 696 -21.29 -23.36 -11.82
C ILE A 696 -21.75 -24.78 -12.03
N ARG A 697 -20.80 -25.70 -12.22
CA ARG A 697 -21.07 -27.13 -12.36
C ARG A 697 -20.11 -27.94 -11.52
N ARG A 698 -20.64 -28.81 -10.66
CA ARG A 698 -19.84 -29.87 -10.02
C ARG A 698 -19.46 -30.96 -11.02
N CYS A 699 -18.21 -31.41 -10.97
CA CYS A 699 -17.74 -32.57 -11.71
C CYS A 699 -17.86 -33.85 -10.87
N GLU A 700 -18.42 -34.91 -11.43
CA GLU A 700 -18.49 -36.23 -10.77
C GLU A 700 -17.12 -36.90 -10.63
N SER A 701 -16.23 -36.68 -11.60
CA SER A 701 -14.86 -37.19 -11.56
C SER A 701 -13.93 -36.23 -10.82
N THR A 702 -13.23 -36.76 -9.82
CA THR A 702 -12.14 -36.06 -9.11
C THR A 702 -10.78 -36.22 -9.80
N LYS A 703 -10.70 -37.01 -10.88
CA LYS A 703 -9.47 -37.16 -11.68
C LYS A 703 -9.15 -35.86 -12.40
N LYS A 704 -7.87 -35.47 -12.38
CA LYS A 704 -7.35 -34.24 -12.95
C LYS A 704 -7.31 -34.35 -14.48
N SER A 705 -8.38 -33.94 -15.15
CA SER A 705 -8.32 -33.58 -16.58
C SER A 705 -8.13 -32.07 -16.66
N SER A 706 -7.04 -31.60 -17.25
CA SER A 706 -6.82 -30.15 -17.37
C SER A 706 -7.95 -29.51 -18.19
N LEU A 707 -8.59 -28.45 -17.68
CA LEU A 707 -9.57 -27.67 -18.47
C LEU A 707 -8.95 -27.20 -19.80
N TYR A 708 -7.67 -26.83 -19.76
CA TYR A 708 -6.92 -26.44 -20.94
C TYR A 708 -6.77 -27.59 -21.95
N ASP A 709 -6.66 -28.84 -21.48
CA ASP A 709 -6.48 -30.00 -22.37
C ASP A 709 -7.74 -30.38 -23.14
N ASN A 710 -8.90 -29.98 -22.62
CA ASN A 710 -10.18 -30.26 -23.25
C ASN A 710 -10.69 -29.07 -24.08
N LEU A 711 -10.00 -27.91 -24.10
CA LEU A 711 -10.40 -26.76 -24.89
C LEU A 711 -10.10 -27.01 -26.38
N TYR A 712 -11.14 -27.12 -27.21
CA TYR A 712 -11.02 -27.37 -28.64
C TYR A 712 -10.90 -26.09 -29.46
N SER A 713 -11.82 -25.14 -29.23
CA SER A 713 -11.80 -23.86 -29.92
C SER A 713 -12.34 -22.73 -29.05
N THR A 714 -11.95 -21.51 -29.39
CA THR A 714 -12.48 -20.29 -28.77
C THR A 714 -13.03 -19.38 -29.85
N VAL A 715 -14.24 -18.88 -29.63
CA VAL A 715 -14.93 -17.98 -30.55
C VAL A 715 -14.90 -16.57 -29.97
N TYR A 716 -14.54 -15.62 -30.81
CA TYR A 716 -14.50 -14.19 -30.53
C TYR A 716 -15.46 -13.46 -31.46
N ARG A 717 -16.09 -12.40 -30.96
CA ARG A 717 -16.76 -11.39 -31.77
C ARG A 717 -15.81 -10.22 -31.95
N ILE A 718 -15.70 -9.72 -33.17
CA ILE A 718 -14.94 -8.53 -33.50
C ILE A 718 -15.95 -7.45 -33.87
N GLU A 719 -15.92 -6.36 -33.13
CA GLU A 719 -16.72 -5.17 -33.38
C GLU A 719 -15.80 -4.11 -33.99
N CYS A 720 -16.15 -3.67 -35.20
CA CYS A 720 -15.47 -2.60 -35.91
C CYS A 720 -16.33 -1.33 -35.83
N ASN A 721 -15.71 -0.16 -35.88
CA ASN A 721 -16.45 1.08 -36.11
C ASN A 721 -17.16 1.02 -37.47
N ASN A 722 -18.39 1.55 -37.56
CA ASN A 722 -19.22 1.47 -38.77
C ASN A 722 -18.53 1.96 -40.06
N ALA A 723 -17.58 2.89 -39.97
CA ALA A 723 -16.83 3.39 -41.12
C ALA A 723 -15.85 2.35 -41.72
N ASP A 724 -15.41 1.36 -40.94
CA ASP A 724 -14.34 0.43 -41.31
C ASP A 724 -14.80 -1.03 -41.44
N VAL A 725 -16.11 -1.29 -41.26
CA VAL A 725 -16.70 -2.63 -41.35
C VAL A 725 -16.52 -3.21 -42.75
N THR A 726 -16.79 -2.43 -43.79
CA THR A 726 -16.68 -2.88 -45.19
C THR A 726 -15.25 -3.28 -45.55
N ASP A 727 -14.26 -2.48 -45.14
CA ASP A 727 -12.85 -2.78 -45.38
C ASP A 727 -12.39 -4.03 -44.62
N SER A 728 -12.82 -4.17 -43.36
CA SER A 728 -12.58 -5.37 -42.55
C SER A 728 -13.13 -6.63 -43.23
N ILE A 729 -14.36 -6.55 -43.75
CA ILE A 729 -14.99 -7.65 -44.50
C ILE A 729 -14.20 -7.97 -45.78
N ASN A 730 -13.72 -6.97 -46.51
CA ASN A 730 -12.89 -7.17 -47.69
C ASN A 730 -11.58 -7.91 -47.35
N TYR A 731 -10.89 -7.52 -46.28
CA TYR A 731 -9.70 -8.21 -45.82
C TYR A 731 -9.98 -9.64 -45.34
N ILE A 732 -11.11 -9.87 -44.67
CA ILE A 732 -11.56 -11.21 -44.29
C ILE A 732 -11.81 -12.07 -45.53
N ASN A 733 -12.46 -11.52 -46.56
CA ASN A 733 -12.70 -12.24 -47.81
C ASN A 733 -11.38 -12.61 -48.50
N LEU A 734 -10.41 -11.67 -48.54
CA LEU A 734 -9.06 -11.95 -49.03
C LEU A 734 -8.38 -13.08 -48.24
N TYR A 735 -8.40 -13.01 -46.91
CA TYR A 735 -7.90 -14.08 -46.04
C TYR A 735 -8.60 -15.43 -46.29
N ASN A 736 -9.93 -15.42 -46.45
CA ASN A 736 -10.73 -16.62 -46.64
C ASN A 736 -10.41 -17.30 -47.99
N THR A 737 -10.13 -16.53 -49.05
CA THR A 737 -9.74 -17.05 -50.37
C THR A 737 -8.28 -17.50 -50.47
N ALA A 738 -7.39 -17.06 -49.58
CA ALA A 738 -5.98 -17.45 -49.58
C ALA A 738 -5.79 -18.92 -49.16
N SER A 739 -4.83 -19.61 -49.79
CA SER A 739 -4.47 -21.00 -49.47
C SER A 739 -3.58 -21.14 -48.23
N GLU A 740 -2.71 -20.16 -47.98
CA GLU A 740 -1.87 -20.04 -46.78
C GLU A 740 -1.83 -18.58 -46.31
N PHE A 741 -1.64 -18.33 -45.02
CA PHE A 741 -1.47 -16.98 -44.48
C PHE A 741 -0.46 -16.97 -43.33
N LYS A 742 0.77 -16.51 -43.60
CA LYS A 742 1.90 -16.60 -42.67
C LYS A 742 2.01 -15.38 -41.77
N LEU A 743 2.04 -15.62 -40.45
CA LEU A 743 2.35 -14.64 -39.42
C LEU A 743 3.66 -15.01 -38.71
N ILE A 744 4.59 -14.07 -38.60
CA ILE A 744 5.85 -14.29 -37.86
C ILE A 744 5.74 -13.62 -36.49
N GLU A 745 5.88 -14.40 -35.42
CA GLU A 745 5.94 -13.88 -34.05
C GLU A 745 7.09 -14.56 -33.29
N LYS A 746 7.98 -13.75 -32.69
CA LYS A 746 9.15 -14.22 -31.93
C LYS A 746 9.98 -15.28 -32.69
N GLU A 747 10.28 -15.00 -33.96
CA GLU A 747 11.06 -15.89 -34.84
C GLU A 747 10.36 -17.22 -35.22
N ILE A 748 9.10 -17.41 -34.83
CA ILE A 748 8.27 -18.56 -35.23
C ILE A 748 7.29 -18.11 -36.31
N THR A 749 7.19 -18.88 -37.40
CA THR A 749 6.21 -18.64 -38.47
C THR A 749 4.99 -19.53 -38.25
N PHE A 750 3.80 -18.93 -38.21
CA PHE A 750 2.51 -19.59 -38.05
C PHE A 750 1.71 -19.43 -39.33
N ASP A 751 1.16 -20.52 -39.88
CA ASP A 751 0.18 -20.46 -40.96
C ASP A 751 -1.23 -20.44 -40.37
N LEU A 752 -1.83 -19.24 -40.35
CA LEU A 752 -3.10 -18.99 -39.67
C LEU A 752 -4.26 -19.82 -40.24
N LYS A 753 -4.20 -20.20 -41.53
CA LYS A 753 -5.27 -20.99 -42.20
C LYS A 753 -5.48 -22.37 -41.57
N GLN A 754 -4.50 -22.89 -40.84
CA GLN A 754 -4.62 -24.20 -40.19
C GLN A 754 -5.51 -24.18 -38.94
N PHE A 755 -5.80 -23.01 -38.37
CA PHE A 755 -6.45 -22.92 -37.06
C PHE A 755 -7.30 -21.67 -36.82
N VAL A 756 -7.26 -20.67 -37.71
CA VAL A 756 -7.99 -19.41 -37.58
C VAL A 756 -9.04 -19.29 -38.68
N PHE A 757 -10.30 -19.11 -38.27
CA PHE A 757 -11.46 -19.04 -39.16
C PHE A 757 -12.25 -17.77 -38.88
N PHE A 758 -12.54 -17.00 -39.93
CA PHE A 758 -13.36 -15.79 -39.85
C PHE A 758 -14.69 -16.02 -40.57
N GLU A 759 -15.78 -15.62 -39.93
CA GLU A 759 -17.12 -15.60 -40.53
C GLU A 759 -17.72 -14.19 -40.43
N VAL A 760 -18.49 -13.80 -41.44
CA VAL A 760 -19.23 -12.54 -41.47
C VAL A 760 -20.70 -12.90 -41.60
N ASP A 761 -21.52 -12.46 -40.64
CA ASP A 761 -22.96 -12.74 -40.68
C ASP A 761 -23.73 -11.73 -41.55
N SER A 762 -25.04 -11.98 -41.75
CA SER A 762 -25.91 -11.13 -42.57
C SER A 762 -26.10 -9.71 -42.01
N ASN A 763 -25.72 -9.46 -40.77
CA ASN A 763 -25.78 -8.15 -40.11
C ASN A 763 -24.40 -7.47 -40.08
N ASN A 764 -23.43 -7.96 -40.86
CA ASN A 764 -22.04 -7.50 -40.89
C ASN A 764 -21.29 -7.65 -39.55
N SER A 765 -21.71 -8.56 -38.67
CA SER A 765 -20.95 -8.92 -37.47
C SER A 765 -19.86 -9.91 -37.84
N ILE A 766 -18.65 -9.69 -37.32
CA ILE A 766 -17.48 -10.52 -37.59
C ILE A 766 -17.27 -11.49 -36.42
N SER A 767 -17.23 -12.78 -36.72
CA SER A 767 -16.83 -13.82 -35.78
C SER A 767 -15.45 -14.38 -36.14
N LEU A 768 -14.66 -14.70 -35.11
CA LEU A 768 -13.33 -15.27 -35.23
C LEU A 768 -13.27 -16.53 -34.37
N THR A 769 -13.09 -17.68 -34.99
CA THR A 769 -12.87 -18.96 -34.30
C THR A 769 -11.40 -19.33 -34.38
N ILE A 770 -10.79 -19.60 -33.23
CA ILE A 770 -9.43 -20.12 -33.12
C ILE A 770 -9.51 -21.54 -32.57
N ASN A 771 -9.15 -22.51 -33.40
CA ASN A 771 -8.96 -23.90 -32.99
C ASN A 771 -7.61 -24.04 -32.27
N ARG A 772 -7.55 -24.94 -31.30
CA ARG A 772 -6.43 -25.08 -30.37
C ARG A 772 -5.08 -25.20 -31.09
N ILE A 773 -4.16 -24.28 -30.78
CA ILE A 773 -2.74 -24.38 -31.08
C ILE A 773 -1.93 -24.02 -29.83
N ASN A 774 -0.91 -24.83 -29.52
CA ASN A 774 0.07 -24.52 -28.49
C ASN A 774 1.50 -24.87 -28.95
N PRO A 775 2.44 -23.90 -28.94
CA PRO A 775 2.24 -22.46 -28.77
C PRO A 775 1.62 -21.84 -30.03
N GLY A 776 0.70 -20.88 -29.87
CA GLY A 776 0.12 -20.11 -30.97
C GLY A 776 0.45 -18.61 -30.87
N PRO A 777 0.26 -17.82 -31.95
CA PRO A 777 0.49 -16.38 -31.92
C PRO A 777 -0.53 -15.67 -31.03
N LYS A 778 -0.20 -14.47 -30.56
CA LYS A 778 -1.14 -13.67 -29.75
C LYS A 778 -2.36 -13.27 -30.57
N LEU A 779 -3.55 -13.33 -29.96
CA LEU A 779 -4.81 -12.95 -30.60
C LEU A 779 -4.73 -11.58 -31.28
N ILE A 780 -4.15 -10.58 -30.61
CA ILE A 780 -4.03 -9.22 -31.17
C ILE A 780 -3.18 -9.19 -32.45
N ASN A 781 -2.17 -10.05 -32.56
CA ASN A 781 -1.31 -10.13 -33.74
C ASN A 781 -2.05 -10.83 -34.89
N ILE A 782 -2.81 -11.88 -34.60
CA ILE A 782 -3.70 -12.54 -35.56
C ILE A 782 -4.63 -11.50 -36.17
N VAL A 783 -5.39 -10.78 -35.33
CA VAL A 783 -6.39 -9.84 -35.81
C VAL A 783 -5.76 -8.67 -36.56
N LYS A 784 -4.65 -8.09 -36.06
CA LYS A 784 -3.92 -7.02 -36.77
C LYS A 784 -3.37 -7.45 -38.12
N SER A 785 -2.89 -8.69 -38.23
CA SER A 785 -2.33 -9.21 -39.48
C SER A 785 -3.38 -9.39 -40.57
N VAL A 786 -4.63 -9.67 -40.19
CA VAL A 786 -5.74 -9.89 -41.13
C VAL A 786 -6.51 -8.60 -41.39
N LEU A 787 -7.00 -7.92 -40.36
CA LEU A 787 -7.92 -6.80 -40.52
C LEU A 787 -7.23 -5.45 -40.77
N LEU A 788 -5.93 -5.32 -40.47
CA LEU A 788 -5.11 -4.09 -40.57
C LEU A 788 -5.69 -2.85 -39.85
N ASN A 789 -6.82 -2.98 -39.16
CA ASN A 789 -7.55 -1.89 -38.53
C ASN A 789 -7.00 -1.53 -37.15
N LYS A 790 -7.05 -0.22 -36.85
CA LYS A 790 -6.50 0.33 -35.59
C LYS A 790 -7.52 0.38 -34.46
N GLU A 791 -8.82 0.45 -34.76
CA GLU A 791 -9.89 0.53 -33.75
C GLU A 791 -10.86 -0.64 -33.90
N ILE A 792 -10.60 -1.71 -33.14
CA ILE A 792 -11.43 -2.90 -33.08
C ILE A 792 -11.61 -3.32 -31.61
N THR A 793 -12.82 -3.75 -31.27
CA THR A 793 -13.11 -4.37 -29.98
C THR A 793 -13.22 -5.87 -30.19
N ILE A 794 -12.45 -6.64 -29.43
CA ILE A 794 -12.49 -8.11 -29.50
C ILE A 794 -13.10 -8.63 -28.20
N ILE A 795 -14.19 -9.38 -28.32
CA ILE A 795 -14.94 -9.93 -27.20
C ILE A 795 -14.93 -11.44 -27.32
N LYS A 796 -14.42 -12.16 -26.32
CA LYS A 796 -14.56 -13.62 -26.29
C LYS A 796 -16.02 -13.97 -26.01
N ILE A 797 -16.67 -14.73 -26.90
CA ILE A 797 -18.09 -15.04 -26.77
C ILE A 797 -18.35 -16.48 -26.33
N LYS A 798 -17.51 -17.43 -26.73
CA LYS A 798 -17.77 -18.86 -26.49
C LYS A 798 -16.47 -19.66 -26.44
N MET A 799 -16.47 -20.72 -25.64
CA MET A 799 -15.44 -21.76 -25.67
C MET A 799 -16.11 -23.10 -25.97
N ILE A 800 -15.48 -23.88 -26.86
CA ILE A 800 -15.95 -25.21 -27.26
C ILE A 800 -14.96 -26.22 -26.72
N MET A 801 -15.48 -27.24 -26.04
CA MET A 801 -14.67 -28.29 -25.44
C MET A 801 -14.87 -29.61 -26.16
N GLN A 802 -13.82 -30.42 -26.23
CA GLN A 802 -13.86 -31.76 -26.78
C GLN A 802 -13.93 -32.76 -25.63
N THR A 803 -15.01 -33.54 -25.59
CA THR A 803 -15.20 -34.63 -24.62
C THR A 803 -15.63 -35.88 -25.37
N HIS A 804 -14.89 -36.98 -25.21
CA HIS A 804 -15.22 -38.28 -25.85
C HIS A 804 -15.48 -38.19 -27.37
N ASN A 805 -14.69 -37.39 -28.09
CA ASN A 805 -14.80 -37.09 -29.53
C ASN A 805 -16.02 -36.28 -29.97
N GLU A 806 -16.81 -35.73 -29.04
CA GLU A 806 -17.88 -34.78 -29.34
C GLU A 806 -17.47 -33.34 -28.98
N LEU A 807 -17.84 -32.38 -29.83
CA LEU A 807 -17.64 -30.95 -29.58
C LEU A 807 -18.89 -30.40 -28.90
N LYS A 808 -18.77 -30.03 -27.62
CA LYS A 808 -19.90 -29.53 -26.81
C LYS A 808 -19.50 -28.31 -25.98
N ASP A 809 -20.51 -27.54 -25.60
CA ASP A 809 -20.37 -26.60 -24.47
C ASP A 809 -20.34 -27.42 -23.18
N LEU A 810 -19.35 -27.14 -22.32
CA LEU A 810 -19.09 -27.89 -21.10
C LEU A 810 -20.27 -27.87 -20.10
N PHE A 811 -21.21 -26.93 -20.23
CA PHE A 811 -22.40 -26.83 -19.38
C PHE A 811 -23.69 -27.39 -20.01
N TYR A 812 -23.67 -27.87 -21.26
CA TYR A 812 -24.85 -28.43 -21.97
C TYR A 812 -24.84 -29.97 -22.04
N LEU A 813 -24.11 -30.65 -21.16
CA LEU A 813 -24.16 -32.11 -21.02
C LEU A 813 -25.32 -32.48 -20.09
N GLU A 814 -26.50 -32.70 -20.66
CA GLU A 814 -27.54 -33.56 -20.08
C GLU A 814 -27.23 -35.03 -20.33
#